data_AF-A0A291AR91-F1
#
_entry.id   AF-A0A291AR91-F1
#
_cell.length_a   1.000
_cell.length_b   1.000
_cell.length_c   1.000
_cell.angle_alpha   90.00
_cell.angle_beta   90.00
_cell.angle_gamma   90.00
#
_symmetry.space_group_name_H-M   'P 1'
#
loop_
_entity.id
_entity.type
_entity.pdbx_description
1 polymer ?
#
loop_
_entity_poly.entity_id
_entity_poly.type
_entity_poly.pdbx_seq_one_letter_code
_entity_poly.pdbx_strand_id
1 'polypeptide(L)'
;MMSRSYTNLLDLASGNFPVMGREKKRLPRVMTVPGVISELDDDQANSVSSDVPSSLAQDRIIIVANQLPVKAKRRPDNKGWSFSWDEDSLLLQLKDGLPEDMEVLYVGSLRVDIDSSEQDDVSQLLLDRFKCVPAFLPPDILSKFYHGFCKQHLWPLFHYMLPFSANHGGRFDRSLWEAYVAANKIFSQRVIEVINPEDDYVWIHDYHLMVLPTFLRRRFNRLRMGFFLHSPFPSSEIYRTLPVREEILKALLNSDLIGFHTFDYARHFLSCCSRMLGLEYQSKRGYIGLEYYGRTVGIKIMPVGIHMGQIESVLRLADKEWRVGELKQQFEGKTVLLGVDDMDIFKGVNLKLLAMEQMLKQHPKWQGKAVLVQIANPARGSGKDLEEIQAEIQASCKRINKNFGRPGYEPVVFIDRPVSLSERAAYYTIAECVVVTAVRDGMNLTPYEYIVCRQGVSGSESSSEMSASKKSMLVVSEFIGCSPSLSGAIRVNPWNVEATAEAMNESISMADAEKQLRHEKHYRYVSTHDVAFWARSFFQDMERTCKDHFRRRCWGIGLSFGFRVVALDPSFRKLSIDYIVSAYSRSRNRAILLDYDGTVMPQTSINKTPSQEVISIINMLCGDVKNNVFVVSGRGRDSLGKWFSPCKKLGIAAEHGYFMRVARPPPGVGPTTPLGGVSKGLVAEKIFTAMAERGKQADFVLCIGDDRSDEDMFEIIGNAINSGVLSSNTSVFACTVGQKPSKAKYYLDDTTEVIIMLEALAEASDPTSSSSDESESSP
;
A
#
# COMPACT_ATOMS: atom_id res chain seq x y z
N MET A 1 -38.45 -23.78 8.29
CA MET A 1 -37.28 -24.68 8.08
C MET A 1 -36.01 -23.90 8.40
N MET A 2 -35.48 -24.14 9.61
CA MET A 2 -34.17 -23.69 10.06
C MET A 2 -33.09 -24.59 9.45
N SER A 3 -31.98 -24.00 8.99
CA SER A 3 -30.69 -24.71 8.78
C SER A 3 -29.56 -23.68 8.86
N ARG A 4 -28.90 -23.57 10.03
CA ARG A 4 -27.53 -24.05 10.33
C ARG A 4 -26.44 -23.32 9.51
N SER A 5 -25.44 -22.64 10.06
CA SER A 5 -25.03 -22.36 11.44
C SER A 5 -23.84 -21.37 11.38
N TYR A 6 -23.99 -20.20 12.01
CA TYR A 6 -23.01 -19.10 12.10
C TYR A 6 -22.06 -19.23 13.32
N THR A 7 -21.69 -20.45 13.71
CA THR A 7 -21.08 -20.70 15.03
C THR A 7 -19.56 -20.66 15.12
N ASN A 8 -18.80 -20.49 14.02
CA ASN A 8 -17.32 -20.55 14.09
C ASN A 8 -16.58 -19.20 13.94
N LEU A 9 -17.26 -18.06 14.08
CA LEU A 9 -16.60 -16.73 14.14
C LEU A 9 -16.25 -16.29 15.57
N LEU A 10 -16.85 -16.93 16.58
CA LEU A 10 -16.59 -16.64 18.00
C LEU A 10 -15.28 -17.28 18.52
N ASP A 11 -14.82 -18.37 17.93
CA ASP A 11 -13.58 -19.06 18.37
C ASP A 11 -12.27 -18.35 17.96
N LEU A 12 -12.35 -17.35 17.09
CA LEU A 12 -11.25 -16.40 16.86
C LEU A 12 -11.29 -15.20 17.83
N ALA A 13 -12.39 -15.05 18.58
CA ALA A 13 -12.62 -13.97 19.54
C ALA A 13 -12.46 -14.41 21.02
N SER A 14 -12.62 -15.69 21.34
CA SER A 14 -12.45 -16.25 22.69
C SER A 14 -11.00 -16.68 22.94
N GLY A 15 -10.15 -15.74 23.37
CA GLY A 15 -8.78 -16.00 23.77
C GLY A 15 -8.62 -16.82 25.06
N ASN A 16 -9.13 -18.06 25.12
CA ASN A 16 -8.96 -18.98 26.24
C ASN A 16 -8.62 -20.41 25.77
N PHE A 17 -7.40 -20.85 26.05
CA PHE A 17 -7.01 -22.27 26.14
C PHE A 17 -6.10 -22.48 27.37
N PRO A 18 -6.07 -23.68 27.96
CA PRO A 18 -5.89 -23.86 29.40
C PRO A 18 -4.47 -23.58 29.90
N VAL A 19 -4.42 -23.08 31.13
CA VAL A 19 -3.22 -22.81 31.93
C VAL A 19 -2.38 -24.08 32.06
N MET A 20 -1.18 -24.10 31.47
CA MET A 20 -0.11 -25.00 31.87
C MET A 20 0.90 -24.25 32.74
N GLY A 21 1.09 -24.79 33.95
CA GLY A 21 2.20 -24.63 34.89
C GLY A 21 3.03 -23.34 34.84
N ARG A 22 2.78 -22.42 35.78
CA ARG A 22 3.75 -21.40 36.18
C ARG A 22 4.76 -22.02 37.14
N GLU A 23 6.03 -22.08 36.74
CA GLU A 23 7.15 -21.77 37.63
C GLU A 23 8.32 -21.11 36.87
N LYS A 24 8.70 -19.94 37.39
CA LYS A 24 10.03 -19.29 37.42
C LYS A 24 10.44 -18.23 36.36
N LYS A 25 10.69 -17.06 36.98
CA LYS A 25 11.59 -15.91 36.70
C LYS A 25 11.30 -15.03 35.48
N ARG A 26 10.54 -13.95 35.77
CA ARG A 26 10.35 -12.76 34.91
C ARG A 26 11.61 -11.89 34.89
N LEU A 27 11.98 -11.43 33.68
CA LEU A 27 12.87 -10.28 33.45
C LEU A 27 12.18 -8.96 33.87
N PRO A 28 12.95 -7.89 34.18
CA PRO A 28 12.39 -6.66 34.74
C PRO A 28 11.65 -5.85 33.67
N ARG A 29 10.42 -5.44 33.98
CA ARG A 29 9.64 -4.48 33.21
C ARG A 29 10.22 -3.08 33.39
N VAL A 30 10.64 -2.42 32.31
CA VAL A 30 10.70 -0.97 32.27
C VAL A 30 9.26 -0.48 32.09
N MET A 31 8.72 0.17 33.11
CA MET A 31 7.38 0.75 33.12
C MET A 31 7.41 2.13 32.48
N THR A 32 6.73 2.31 31.36
CA THR A 32 6.21 3.63 30.93
C THR A 32 4.84 3.44 30.27
N VAL A 33 3.80 3.40 31.10
CA VAL A 33 2.42 3.70 30.68
C VAL A 33 1.66 4.36 31.84
N PRO A 34 1.19 5.59 31.66
CA PRO A 34 -0.15 6.01 32.06
C PRO A 34 -1.01 6.07 30.78
N GLY A 35 -2.19 5.49 30.65
CA GLY A 35 -3.29 5.37 31.59
C GLY A 35 -4.52 5.88 30.83
N VAL A 36 -5.46 4.98 30.54
CA VAL A 36 -6.81 5.32 30.08
C VAL A 36 -7.46 6.13 31.21
N ILE A 37 -7.91 7.35 30.95
CA ILE A 37 -8.67 8.15 31.92
C ILE A 37 -10.08 8.36 31.38
N SER A 38 -11.03 7.76 32.09
CA SER A 38 -12.41 8.20 32.19
C SER A 38 -12.47 9.55 32.91
N GLU A 39 -13.21 10.49 32.34
CA GLU A 39 -13.56 11.80 32.92
C GLU A 39 -14.12 11.65 34.34
N LEU A 40 -13.53 12.35 35.30
CA LEU A 40 -14.18 12.95 36.46
C LEU A 40 -13.25 14.05 37.03
N ASP A 41 -13.85 15.22 37.28
CA ASP A 41 -13.25 16.42 37.88
C ASP A 41 -12.54 16.14 39.21
N ASP A 42 -11.36 16.74 39.44
CA ASP A 42 -11.13 17.59 40.62
C ASP A 42 -9.84 18.42 40.52
N ASP A 43 -9.90 19.60 41.15
CA ASP A 43 -8.92 20.68 41.15
C ASP A 43 -7.66 20.41 42.02
N GLN A 44 -6.56 21.11 41.65
CA GLN A 44 -5.37 21.43 42.46
C GLN A 44 -4.51 20.31 43.08
N ALA A 45 -3.31 20.10 42.51
CA ALA A 45 -2.08 19.90 43.30
C ALA A 45 -0.81 20.10 42.45
N ASN A 46 0.06 21.01 42.92
CA ASN A 46 1.44 21.20 42.45
C ASN A 46 2.37 20.07 42.91
N SER A 47 3.55 19.99 42.25
CA SER A 47 4.81 19.31 42.64
C SER A 47 5.03 17.93 41.99
N VAL A 48 6.20 17.50 41.50
CA VAL A 48 7.59 18.00 41.47
C VAL A 48 8.22 17.49 40.16
N SER A 49 8.95 18.33 39.44
CA SER A 49 9.74 17.93 38.27
C SER A 49 10.96 17.09 38.68
N SER A 50 11.02 15.84 38.24
CA SER A 50 12.28 15.09 38.24
C SER A 50 12.98 15.32 36.90
N ASP A 51 13.96 16.22 36.90
CA ASP A 51 14.92 16.41 35.82
C ASP A 51 15.84 15.19 35.72
N VAL A 52 15.44 14.22 34.91
CA VAL A 52 16.38 13.31 34.25
C VAL A 52 16.52 13.83 32.83
N PRO A 53 17.73 14.11 32.32
CA PRO A 53 17.87 14.57 30.95
C PRO A 53 17.35 13.46 30.06
N SER A 54 16.23 13.71 29.38
CA SER A 54 15.75 12.86 28.29
C SER A 54 16.90 12.70 27.32
N SER A 55 17.41 11.48 27.16
CA SER A 55 18.22 11.11 26.00
C SER A 55 17.51 11.68 24.77
N LEU A 56 18.21 12.51 23.98
CA LEU A 56 17.72 13.06 22.72
C LEU A 56 16.85 12.01 22.03
N ALA A 57 15.56 12.32 21.81
CA ALA A 57 14.61 11.37 21.25
C ALA A 57 15.13 10.90 19.90
N GLN A 58 15.69 9.69 19.87
CA GLN A 58 16.25 9.09 18.69
C GLN A 58 15.09 8.45 17.92
N ASP A 59 14.78 8.96 16.73
CA ASP A 59 13.75 8.37 15.89
C ASP A 59 14.09 6.90 15.61
N ARG A 60 13.07 6.05 15.64
CA ARG A 60 13.25 4.60 15.57
C ARG A 60 12.30 3.97 14.57
N ILE A 61 12.81 2.99 13.84
CA ILE A 61 12.04 2.21 12.87
C ILE A 61 12.18 0.71 13.12
N ILE A 62 11.05 0.02 13.05
CA ILE A 62 10.96 -1.42 13.17
C ILE A 62 10.68 -1.99 11.77
N ILE A 63 11.67 -2.68 11.22
CA ILE A 63 11.56 -3.41 9.96
C ILE A 63 11.00 -4.80 10.25
N VAL A 64 9.86 -5.14 9.67
CA VAL A 64 9.16 -6.41 9.91
C VAL A 64 9.09 -7.21 8.62
N ALA A 65 9.65 -8.41 8.62
CA ALA A 65 9.66 -9.29 7.46
C ALA A 65 9.62 -10.76 7.87
N ASN A 66 9.27 -11.67 6.95
CA ASN A 66 9.18 -13.10 7.25
C ASN A 66 10.46 -13.67 7.89
N GLN A 67 11.63 -13.19 7.47
CA GLN A 67 12.94 -13.66 7.95
C GLN A 67 13.79 -12.50 8.44
N LEU A 68 14.51 -12.71 9.54
CA LEU A 68 15.53 -11.78 10.01
C LEU A 68 16.73 -11.72 9.06
N PRO A 69 17.41 -10.57 8.96
CA PRO A 69 18.64 -10.41 8.18
C PRO A 69 19.88 -11.05 8.85
N VAL A 70 19.74 -12.22 9.47
CA VAL A 70 20.84 -12.92 10.16
C VAL A 70 20.95 -14.38 9.70
N LYS A 71 22.18 -14.86 9.61
CA LYS A 71 22.52 -16.27 9.42
C LYS A 71 22.68 -16.91 10.79
N ALA A 72 21.99 -18.02 11.02
CA ALA A 72 22.07 -18.80 12.26
C ALA A 72 22.66 -20.17 11.97
N LYS A 73 23.62 -20.60 12.79
CA LYS A 73 24.23 -21.93 12.72
C LYS A 73 24.37 -22.51 14.12
N ARG A 74 24.03 -23.79 14.29
CA ARG A 74 24.35 -24.53 15.53
C ARG A 74 25.86 -24.60 15.68
N ARG A 75 26.36 -24.36 16.90
CA ARG A 75 27.80 -24.47 17.15
C ARG A 75 28.26 -25.94 17.05
N PRO A 76 29.50 -26.21 16.61
CA PRO A 76 30.02 -27.58 16.47
C PRO A 76 30.01 -28.39 17.77
N ASP A 77 30.06 -27.73 18.92
CA ASP A 77 29.99 -28.34 20.25
C ASP A 77 28.56 -28.71 20.68
N ASN A 78 27.56 -28.48 19.81
CA ASN A 78 26.13 -28.59 20.06
C ASN A 78 25.63 -27.75 21.26
N LYS A 79 26.42 -26.78 21.74
CA LYS A 79 26.08 -25.91 22.86
C LYS A 79 25.79 -24.49 22.37
N GLY A 80 24.55 -24.28 21.97
CA GLY A 80 24.03 -22.98 21.55
C GLY A 80 24.34 -22.62 20.09
N TRP A 81 24.22 -21.33 19.79
CA TRP A 81 24.11 -20.82 18.43
C TRP A 81 25.18 -19.78 18.08
N SER A 82 25.55 -19.73 16.81
CA SER A 82 26.38 -18.69 16.21
C SER A 82 25.54 -17.88 15.22
N PHE A 83 25.61 -16.56 15.34
CA PHE A 83 24.87 -15.63 14.49
C PHE A 83 25.82 -14.67 13.79
N SER A 84 25.52 -14.34 12.54
CA SER A 84 26.19 -13.28 11.78
C SER A 84 25.15 -12.55 10.93
N TRP A 85 25.44 -11.33 10.50
CA TRP A 85 24.62 -10.64 9.53
C TRP A 85 24.54 -11.41 8.21
N ASP A 86 23.38 -11.37 7.56
CA ASP A 86 23.21 -11.76 6.16
C ASP A 86 23.44 -10.52 5.29
N GLU A 87 24.69 -10.28 4.88
CA GLU A 87 25.09 -9.11 4.07
C GLU A 87 24.32 -9.02 2.74
N ASP A 88 23.81 -10.15 2.22
CA ASP A 88 23.01 -10.23 0.99
C ASP A 88 21.53 -9.89 1.24
N SER A 89 21.13 -9.64 2.48
CA SER A 89 19.75 -9.31 2.83
C SER A 89 19.42 -7.87 2.46
N LEU A 90 18.45 -7.70 1.56
CA LEU A 90 17.84 -6.40 1.26
C LEU A 90 17.42 -5.63 2.53
N LEU A 91 16.94 -6.34 3.55
CA LEU A 91 16.48 -5.73 4.80
C LEU A 91 17.63 -5.16 5.64
N LEU A 92 18.83 -5.72 5.51
CA LEU A 92 20.01 -5.12 6.13
C LEU A 92 20.45 -3.91 5.32
N GLN A 93 20.56 -4.09 4.01
CA GLN A 93 21.06 -3.10 3.06
C GLN A 93 20.23 -1.81 3.00
N LEU A 94 18.92 -1.89 3.27
CA LEU A 94 18.04 -0.70 3.28
C LEU A 94 18.38 0.29 4.39
N LYS A 95 19.11 -0.15 5.42
CA LYS A 95 19.54 0.71 6.54
C LYS A 95 20.32 1.93 6.04
N ASP A 96 21.11 1.77 5.00
CA ASP A 96 21.95 2.82 4.41
C ASP A 96 21.15 3.95 3.76
N GLY A 97 19.85 3.75 3.52
CA GLY A 97 18.94 4.79 3.05
C GLY A 97 18.22 5.55 4.17
N LEU A 98 18.30 5.08 5.42
CA LEU A 98 17.65 5.72 6.56
C LEU A 98 18.55 6.81 7.17
N PRO A 99 18.01 7.73 7.98
CA PRO A 99 18.82 8.71 8.71
C PRO A 99 19.91 8.04 9.57
N GLU A 100 21.11 8.62 9.62
CA GLU A 100 22.26 8.03 10.32
C GLU A 100 22.02 7.84 11.82
N ASP A 101 21.24 8.72 12.41
CA ASP A 101 20.82 8.70 13.81
C ASP A 101 19.57 7.85 14.04
N MET A 102 18.96 7.23 13.03
CA MET A 102 17.77 6.41 13.23
C MET A 102 18.12 5.04 13.84
N GLU A 103 17.51 4.68 14.97
CA GLU A 103 17.64 3.32 15.50
C GLU A 103 16.80 2.35 14.66
N VAL A 104 17.40 1.25 14.21
CA VAL A 104 16.73 0.24 13.37
C VAL A 104 16.64 -1.09 14.13
N LEU A 105 15.41 -1.57 14.33
CA LEU A 105 15.14 -2.90 14.86
C LEU A 105 14.55 -3.79 13.77
N TYR A 106 14.81 -5.09 13.88
CA TYR A 106 14.31 -6.09 12.94
C TYR A 106 13.42 -7.10 13.66
N VAL A 107 12.24 -7.37 13.12
CA VAL A 107 11.34 -8.42 13.61
C VAL A 107 11.14 -9.45 12.50
N GLY A 108 11.42 -10.73 12.78
CA GLY A 108 11.43 -11.78 11.77
C GLY A 108 11.62 -13.19 12.30
N SER A 109 11.35 -14.22 11.50
CA SER A 109 11.69 -15.60 11.87
C SER A 109 13.15 -15.91 11.55
N LEU A 110 13.73 -16.92 12.19
CA LEU A 110 15.02 -17.49 11.79
C LEU A 110 14.82 -18.56 10.70
N ARG A 111 15.86 -18.82 9.89
CA ARG A 111 15.87 -19.92 8.89
C ARG A 111 16.18 -21.30 9.49
N VAL A 112 16.19 -21.40 10.81
CA VAL A 112 16.49 -22.60 11.59
C VAL A 112 15.45 -22.76 12.68
N ASP A 113 15.19 -24.00 13.08
CA ASP A 113 14.34 -24.28 14.23
C ASP A 113 15.15 -24.14 15.53
N ILE A 114 14.56 -23.47 16.52
CA ILE A 114 15.17 -23.22 17.83
C ILE A 114 14.28 -23.88 18.88
N ASP A 115 14.85 -24.82 19.63
CA ASP A 115 14.18 -25.49 20.73
C ASP A 115 13.62 -24.48 21.73
N SER A 116 12.39 -24.70 22.20
CA SER A 116 11.69 -23.78 23.13
C SER A 116 12.51 -23.47 24.39
N SER A 117 13.37 -24.39 24.84
CA SER A 117 14.25 -24.17 25.99
C SER A 117 15.40 -23.18 25.75
N GLU A 118 15.76 -22.92 24.49
CA GLU A 118 16.84 -22.00 24.08
C GLU A 118 16.30 -20.65 23.56
N GLN A 119 14.98 -20.52 23.36
CA GLN A 119 14.38 -19.35 22.69
C GLN A 119 14.59 -18.04 23.43
N ASP A 120 14.55 -18.03 24.77
CA ASP A 120 14.76 -16.82 25.57
C ASP A 120 16.23 -16.32 25.44
N ASP A 121 17.20 -17.24 25.58
CA ASP A 121 18.62 -16.92 25.43
C ASP A 121 18.96 -16.42 24.02
N VAL A 122 18.39 -17.07 23.00
CA VAL A 122 18.54 -16.65 21.60
C VAL A 122 17.92 -15.28 21.36
N SER A 123 16.74 -15.01 21.94
CA SER A 123 16.06 -13.71 21.81
C SER A 123 16.87 -12.59 22.42
N GLN A 124 17.37 -12.78 23.64
CA GLN A 124 18.19 -11.79 24.33
C GLN A 124 19.48 -11.51 23.55
N LEU A 125 20.17 -12.56 23.09
CA LEU A 125 21.40 -12.41 22.31
C LEU A 125 21.17 -11.66 20.99
N LEU A 126 20.09 -11.98 20.26
CA LEU A 126 19.74 -11.33 19.00
C LEU A 126 19.35 -9.87 19.20
N LEU A 127 18.62 -9.55 20.27
CA LEU A 127 18.25 -8.18 20.59
C LEU A 127 19.50 -7.34 20.95
N ASP A 128 20.35 -7.85 21.83
CA ASP A 128 21.51 -7.10 22.33
C ASP A 128 22.58 -6.88 21.25
N ARG A 129 22.84 -7.89 20.42
CA ARG A 129 23.93 -7.84 19.44
C ARG A 129 23.51 -7.41 18.05
N PHE A 130 22.27 -7.68 17.67
CA PHE A 130 21.79 -7.48 16.30
C PHE A 130 20.53 -6.61 16.23
N LYS A 131 19.98 -6.14 17.36
CA LYS A 131 18.70 -5.42 17.38
C LYS A 131 17.58 -6.20 16.67
N CYS A 132 17.66 -7.53 16.76
CA CYS A 132 16.76 -8.47 16.12
C CYS A 132 15.83 -9.11 17.15
N VAL A 133 14.53 -9.12 16.88
CA VAL A 133 13.50 -9.76 17.69
C VAL A 133 12.96 -10.98 16.92
N PRO A 134 13.30 -12.21 17.33
CA PRO A 134 12.88 -13.40 16.62
C PRO A 134 11.38 -13.69 16.83
N ALA A 135 10.68 -14.00 15.75
CA ALA A 135 9.36 -14.59 15.75
C ALA A 135 9.48 -16.12 15.61
N PHE A 136 9.39 -16.85 16.72
CA PHE A 136 9.37 -18.31 16.70
C PHE A 136 7.97 -18.79 16.31
N LEU A 137 7.87 -19.42 15.13
CA LEU A 137 6.64 -20.02 14.64
C LEU A 137 6.65 -21.51 15.00
N PRO A 138 5.59 -22.03 15.66
CA PRO A 138 5.45 -23.47 15.85
C PRO A 138 5.54 -24.22 14.52
N PRO A 139 6.17 -25.41 14.46
CA PRO A 139 6.40 -26.12 13.19
C PRO A 139 5.15 -26.37 12.35
N ASP A 140 4.00 -26.66 12.98
CA ASP A 140 2.73 -26.86 12.25
C ASP A 140 2.23 -25.57 11.60
N ILE A 141 2.28 -24.45 12.33
CA ILE A 141 1.94 -23.12 11.84
C ILE A 141 2.91 -22.75 10.72
N LEU A 142 4.22 -22.87 10.93
CA LEU A 142 5.23 -22.54 9.92
C LEU A 142 4.96 -23.29 8.61
N SER A 143 4.71 -24.60 8.68
CA SER A 143 4.42 -25.41 7.49
C SER A 143 3.17 -24.93 6.75
N LYS A 144 2.04 -24.74 7.46
CA LYS A 144 0.78 -24.31 6.83
C LYS A 144 0.81 -22.85 6.36
N PHE A 145 1.49 -21.97 7.10
CA PHE A 145 1.67 -20.57 6.77
C PHE A 145 2.60 -20.40 5.56
N TYR A 146 3.85 -20.85 5.67
CA TYR A 146 4.89 -20.57 4.70
C TYR A 146 4.78 -21.48 3.48
N HIS A 147 4.84 -22.80 3.69
CA HIS A 147 4.78 -23.75 2.58
C HIS A 147 3.36 -23.85 2.00
N GLY A 148 2.34 -23.84 2.84
CA GLY A 148 0.94 -23.82 2.42
C GLY A 148 0.49 -22.48 1.85
N PHE A 149 -0.03 -21.58 2.70
CA PHE A 149 -0.71 -20.37 2.23
C PHE A 149 0.20 -19.44 1.40
N CYS A 150 1.43 -19.19 1.85
CA CYS A 150 2.34 -18.30 1.14
C CYS A 150 2.85 -18.89 -0.18
N LYS A 151 3.41 -20.11 -0.17
CA LYS A 151 4.07 -20.69 -1.34
C LYS A 151 3.15 -21.49 -2.27
N GLN A 152 2.10 -22.14 -1.76
CA GLN A 152 1.15 -22.87 -2.62
C GLN A 152 -0.04 -22.02 -3.09
N HIS A 153 -0.43 -20.96 -2.36
CA HIS A 153 -1.57 -20.12 -2.76
C HIS A 153 -1.18 -18.70 -3.21
N LEU A 154 -0.60 -17.87 -2.33
CA LEU A 154 -0.32 -16.47 -2.65
C LEU A 154 0.72 -16.32 -3.78
N TRP A 155 1.82 -17.07 -3.70
CA TRP A 155 2.91 -16.98 -4.66
C TRP A 155 2.44 -17.33 -6.09
N PRO A 156 1.78 -18.48 -6.37
CA PRO A 156 1.26 -18.76 -7.69
C PRO A 156 0.22 -17.76 -8.17
N LEU A 157 -0.72 -17.36 -7.29
CA LEU A 157 -1.76 -16.40 -7.64
C LEU A 157 -1.18 -15.04 -8.07
N PHE A 158 -0.21 -14.52 -7.32
CA PHE A 158 0.43 -13.24 -7.61
C PHE A 158 1.29 -13.30 -8.88
N HIS A 159 1.71 -14.50 -9.28
CA HIS A 159 2.42 -14.77 -10.53
C HIS A 159 1.50 -15.31 -11.65
N TYR A 160 0.19 -15.04 -11.55
CA TYR A 160 -0.81 -15.31 -12.59
C TYR A 160 -1.05 -16.80 -12.88
N MET A 161 -0.71 -17.69 -11.95
CA MET A 161 -1.06 -19.10 -12.01
C MET A 161 -2.31 -19.37 -11.17
N LEU A 162 -3.41 -19.65 -11.86
CA LEU A 162 -4.68 -20.02 -11.22
C LEU A 162 -4.66 -21.51 -10.82
N PRO A 163 -5.33 -21.86 -9.70
CA PRO A 163 -5.41 -23.24 -9.24
C PRO A 163 -6.42 -24.05 -10.07
N PHE A 164 -6.02 -24.49 -11.26
CA PHE A 164 -6.89 -25.25 -12.17
C PHE A 164 -7.03 -26.73 -11.78
N SER A 165 -6.11 -27.28 -10.99
CA SER A 165 -6.16 -28.68 -10.56
C SER A 165 -5.68 -28.85 -9.12
N ALA A 166 -6.00 -29.99 -8.50
CA ALA A 166 -5.49 -30.31 -7.16
C ALA A 166 -3.95 -30.34 -7.10
N ASN A 167 -3.29 -30.61 -8.24
CA ASN A 167 -1.85 -30.70 -8.35
C ASN A 167 -1.18 -29.34 -8.59
N HIS A 168 -1.92 -28.36 -9.13
CA HIS A 168 -1.38 -27.05 -9.55
C HIS A 168 -2.08 -25.94 -8.75
N GLY A 169 -1.40 -25.36 -7.76
CA GLY A 169 -1.90 -24.23 -6.95
C GLY A 169 -2.91 -24.56 -5.83
N GLY A 170 -3.41 -25.80 -5.78
CA GLY A 170 -4.29 -26.32 -4.71
C GLY A 170 -5.67 -25.65 -4.61
N ARG A 171 -6.70 -26.38 -4.18
CA ARG A 171 -7.98 -25.74 -3.80
C ARG A 171 -7.76 -24.91 -2.53
N PHE A 172 -8.50 -23.81 -2.37
CA PHE A 172 -8.41 -23.00 -1.16
C PHE A 172 -8.69 -23.84 0.08
N ASP A 173 -7.71 -23.89 0.98
CA ASP A 173 -7.83 -24.54 2.29
C ASP A 173 -7.92 -23.47 3.38
N ARG A 174 -9.05 -23.50 4.11
CA ARG A 174 -9.34 -22.58 5.21
C ARG A 174 -8.31 -22.69 6.34
N SER A 175 -7.78 -23.89 6.60
CA SER A 175 -6.80 -24.12 7.66
C SER A 175 -5.46 -23.43 7.37
N LEU A 176 -5.09 -23.33 6.08
CA LEU A 176 -3.88 -22.59 5.66
C LEU A 176 -4.04 -21.09 5.88
N TRP A 177 -5.23 -20.54 5.58
CA TRP A 177 -5.54 -19.15 5.92
C TRP A 177 -5.49 -18.90 7.42
N GLU A 178 -6.06 -19.80 8.24
CA GLU A 178 -6.03 -19.67 9.70
C GLU A 178 -4.59 -19.70 10.25
N ALA A 179 -3.74 -20.57 9.71
CA ALA A 179 -2.31 -20.56 10.02
C ALA A 179 -1.62 -19.27 9.58
N TYR A 180 -1.99 -18.70 8.43
CA TYR A 180 -1.46 -17.41 7.96
C TYR A 180 -1.82 -16.26 8.90
N VAL A 181 -3.07 -16.22 9.36
CA VAL A 181 -3.56 -15.26 10.35
C VAL A 181 -2.87 -15.48 11.71
N ALA A 182 -2.70 -16.73 12.14
CA ALA A 182 -2.03 -17.08 13.38
C ALA A 182 -0.55 -16.67 13.38
N ALA A 183 0.18 -16.94 12.29
CA ALA A 183 1.55 -16.50 12.11
C ALA A 183 1.65 -14.97 12.20
N ASN A 184 0.84 -14.23 11.43
CA ASN A 184 0.81 -12.76 11.48
C ASN A 184 0.47 -12.22 12.88
N LYS A 185 -0.37 -12.93 13.65
CA LYS A 185 -0.63 -12.60 15.05
C LYS A 185 0.62 -12.76 15.93
N ILE A 186 1.41 -13.82 15.75
CA ILE A 186 2.70 -14.01 16.45
C ILE A 186 3.66 -12.86 16.10
N PHE A 187 3.78 -12.51 14.82
CA PHE A 187 4.58 -11.35 14.40
C PHE A 187 4.12 -10.06 15.07
N SER A 188 2.81 -9.81 15.14
CA SER A 188 2.28 -8.60 15.80
C SER A 188 2.64 -8.56 17.29
N GLN A 189 2.63 -9.69 17.99
CA GLN A 189 3.06 -9.76 19.39
C GLN A 189 4.53 -9.36 19.55
N ARG A 190 5.42 -9.84 18.67
CA ARG A 190 6.85 -9.48 18.71
C ARG A 190 7.10 -8.00 18.45
N VAL A 191 6.35 -7.39 17.53
CA VAL A 191 6.42 -5.93 17.32
C VAL A 191 5.93 -5.19 18.57
N ILE A 192 4.80 -5.61 19.15
CA ILE A 192 4.21 -4.97 20.34
C ILE A 192 5.15 -5.02 21.56
N GLU A 193 6.00 -6.03 21.67
CA GLU A 193 6.96 -6.16 22.77
C GLU A 193 8.02 -5.06 22.82
N VAL A 194 8.37 -4.47 21.67
CA VAL A 194 9.49 -3.51 21.57
C VAL A 194 9.07 -2.11 21.13
N ILE A 195 7.86 -1.94 20.61
CA ILE A 195 7.41 -0.68 20.00
C ILE A 195 7.05 0.40 21.03
N ASN A 196 7.46 1.63 20.72
CA ASN A 196 6.91 2.87 21.27
C ASN A 196 5.94 3.45 20.22
N PRO A 197 4.61 3.30 20.40
CA PRO A 197 3.63 3.59 19.35
C PRO A 197 3.47 5.08 19.02
N GLU A 198 3.93 5.98 19.91
CA GLU A 198 3.90 7.43 19.66
C GLU A 198 5.09 7.85 18.80
N ASP A 199 6.27 7.24 19.00
CA ASP A 199 7.53 7.71 18.41
C ASP A 199 8.07 6.83 17.28
N ASP A 200 7.66 5.56 17.20
CA ASP A 200 8.22 4.62 16.24
C ASP A 200 7.50 4.59 14.89
N TYR A 201 8.26 4.26 13.86
CA TYR A 201 7.77 3.81 12.57
C TYR A 201 7.80 2.28 12.49
N VAL A 202 6.84 1.68 11.79
CA VAL A 202 6.85 0.26 11.45
C VAL A 202 6.82 0.10 9.94
N TRP A 203 7.79 -0.61 9.38
CA TRP A 203 7.84 -0.90 7.96
C TRP A 203 7.76 -2.40 7.70
N ILE A 204 6.61 -2.83 7.18
CA ILE A 204 6.27 -4.23 6.93
C ILE A 204 6.62 -4.60 5.49
N HIS A 205 7.25 -5.77 5.31
CA HIS A 205 7.68 -6.25 4.01
C HIS A 205 6.97 -7.55 3.59
N ASP A 206 6.46 -7.47 2.36
CA ASP A 206 6.10 -8.58 1.48
C ASP A 206 4.83 -9.37 1.80
N TYR A 207 4.45 -10.24 0.86
CA TYR A 207 3.17 -10.97 0.84
C TYR A 207 2.96 -11.92 2.03
N HIS A 208 4.01 -12.24 2.79
CA HIS A 208 3.94 -13.07 3.99
C HIS A 208 3.18 -12.36 5.14
N LEU A 209 3.19 -11.03 5.16
CA LEU A 209 2.72 -10.23 6.29
C LEU A 209 1.62 -9.22 5.93
N MET A 210 0.81 -9.51 4.90
CA MET A 210 -0.20 -8.56 4.38
C MET A 210 -1.34 -8.28 5.38
N VAL A 211 -1.53 -9.15 6.37
CA VAL A 211 -2.58 -8.99 7.39
C VAL A 211 -2.06 -8.45 8.73
N LEU A 212 -0.74 -8.33 8.87
CA LEU A 212 -0.09 -7.71 10.02
C LEU A 212 -0.56 -6.28 10.31
N PRO A 213 -0.79 -5.39 9.30
CA PRO A 213 -1.22 -4.02 9.57
C PRO A 213 -2.49 -3.93 10.41
N THR A 214 -3.48 -4.80 10.19
CA THR A 214 -4.73 -4.82 10.99
C THR A 214 -4.45 -5.11 12.46
N PHE A 215 -3.57 -6.06 12.76
CA PHE A 215 -3.26 -6.42 14.15
C PHE A 215 -2.61 -5.27 14.91
N LEU A 216 -1.65 -4.61 14.28
CA LEU A 216 -0.94 -3.48 14.87
C LEU A 216 -1.86 -2.26 15.00
N ARG A 217 -2.62 -1.92 13.94
CA ARG A 217 -3.53 -0.78 13.94
C ARG A 217 -4.65 -0.91 14.97
N ARG A 218 -5.16 -2.13 15.18
CA ARG A 218 -6.16 -2.41 16.22
C ARG A 218 -5.64 -2.17 17.64
N ARG A 219 -4.33 -2.36 17.85
CA ARG A 219 -3.69 -2.06 19.14
C ARG A 219 -3.33 -0.58 19.28
N PHE A 220 -2.94 0.05 18.18
CA PHE A 220 -2.42 1.41 18.10
C PHE A 220 -2.99 2.13 16.87
N ASN A 221 -4.12 2.85 17.04
CA ASN A 221 -4.84 3.47 15.93
C ASN A 221 -4.01 4.51 15.15
N ARG A 222 -3.02 5.13 15.80
CA ARG A 222 -2.20 6.22 15.25
C ARG A 222 -0.81 5.80 14.79
N LEU A 223 -0.45 4.52 14.94
CA LEU A 223 0.87 4.00 14.62
C LEU A 223 1.34 4.40 13.21
N ARG A 224 2.58 4.86 13.05
CA ARG A 224 3.10 5.23 11.73
C ARG A 224 3.58 3.97 11.00
N MET A 225 2.95 3.63 9.88
CA MET A 225 3.12 2.32 9.26
C MET A 225 3.23 2.35 7.73
N GLY A 226 4.32 1.80 7.22
CA GLY A 226 4.51 1.49 5.81
C GLY A 226 4.39 0.00 5.52
N PHE A 227 3.92 -0.34 4.33
CA PHE A 227 3.96 -1.69 3.77
C PHE A 227 4.61 -1.65 2.38
N PHE A 228 5.50 -2.59 2.06
CA PHE A 228 6.06 -2.71 0.71
C PHE A 228 5.91 -4.14 0.18
N LEU A 229 5.30 -4.29 -1.01
CA LEU A 229 5.16 -5.58 -1.69
C LEU A 229 6.30 -5.81 -2.69
N HIS A 230 7.09 -6.88 -2.48
CA HIS A 230 8.20 -7.23 -3.38
C HIS A 230 7.78 -8.16 -4.52
N SER A 231 6.69 -8.90 -4.33
CA SER A 231 6.02 -9.69 -5.38
C SER A 231 5.24 -8.79 -6.36
N PRO A 232 4.89 -9.26 -7.58
CA PRO A 232 3.85 -8.60 -8.37
C PRO A 232 2.52 -8.54 -7.59
N PHE A 233 1.68 -7.56 -7.95
CA PHE A 233 0.27 -7.56 -7.55
C PHE A 233 -0.60 -7.88 -8.76
N PRO A 234 -1.43 -8.93 -8.73
CA PRO A 234 -2.14 -9.40 -9.91
C PRO A 234 -3.34 -8.52 -10.26
N SER A 235 -3.79 -8.57 -11.52
CA SER A 235 -4.97 -7.87 -11.98
C SER A 235 -6.22 -8.28 -11.19
N SER A 236 -7.25 -7.41 -11.19
CA SER A 236 -8.48 -7.66 -10.43
C SER A 236 -9.23 -8.93 -10.85
N GLU A 237 -9.09 -9.38 -12.10
CA GLU A 237 -9.65 -10.65 -12.57
C GLU A 237 -8.97 -11.88 -11.98
N ILE A 238 -7.66 -11.81 -11.75
CA ILE A 238 -6.90 -12.89 -11.10
C ILE A 238 -7.08 -12.79 -9.59
N TYR A 239 -6.90 -11.60 -9.01
CA TYR A 239 -7.00 -11.38 -7.57
C TYR A 239 -8.37 -11.78 -7.00
N ARG A 240 -9.47 -11.57 -7.75
CA ARG A 240 -10.81 -11.92 -7.26
C ARG A 240 -11.06 -13.42 -7.07
N THR A 241 -10.18 -14.27 -7.61
CA THR A 241 -10.25 -15.72 -7.38
C THR A 241 -9.83 -16.11 -5.96
N LEU A 242 -9.11 -15.24 -5.24
CA LEU A 242 -8.75 -15.46 -3.84
C LEU A 242 -9.99 -15.34 -2.95
N PRO A 243 -10.35 -16.38 -2.17
CA PRO A 243 -11.54 -16.32 -1.32
C PRO A 243 -11.46 -15.26 -0.21
N VAL A 244 -10.26 -14.99 0.31
CA VAL A 244 -9.98 -14.01 1.40
C VAL A 244 -9.46 -12.66 0.89
N ARG A 245 -9.80 -12.32 -0.37
CA ARG A 245 -9.35 -11.10 -1.06
C ARG A 245 -9.72 -9.82 -0.32
N GLU A 246 -10.91 -9.73 0.25
CA GLU A 246 -11.36 -8.50 0.91
C GLU A 246 -10.64 -8.30 2.24
N GLU A 247 -10.42 -9.37 3.00
CA GLU A 247 -9.69 -9.34 4.26
C GLU A 247 -8.26 -8.84 4.06
N ILE A 248 -7.58 -9.32 3.01
CA ILE A 248 -6.22 -8.88 2.70
C ILE A 248 -6.20 -7.42 2.24
N LEU A 249 -7.12 -6.99 1.35
CA LEU A 249 -7.18 -5.58 0.94
C LEU A 249 -7.46 -4.65 2.11
N LYS A 250 -8.49 -4.96 2.92
CA LYS A 250 -8.83 -4.18 4.12
C LYS A 250 -7.66 -4.14 5.11
N ALA A 251 -6.91 -5.25 5.23
CA ALA A 251 -5.74 -5.26 6.07
C ALA A 251 -4.62 -4.36 5.55
N LEU A 252 -4.27 -4.43 4.28
CA LEU A 252 -3.30 -3.51 3.69
C LEU A 252 -3.70 -2.04 3.88
N LEU A 253 -4.99 -1.72 3.74
CA LEU A 253 -5.54 -0.37 3.95
C LEU A 253 -5.48 0.15 5.40
N ASN A 254 -5.04 -0.68 6.35
CA ASN A 254 -4.65 -0.22 7.70
C ASN A 254 -3.20 0.30 7.74
N SER A 255 -2.44 0.26 6.64
CA SER A 255 -1.17 0.97 6.48
C SER A 255 -1.40 2.43 6.13
N ASP A 256 -0.35 3.26 6.22
CA ASP A 256 -0.38 4.67 5.84
C ASP A 256 0.25 4.87 4.46
N LEU A 257 1.33 4.13 4.17
CA LEU A 257 1.97 4.10 2.87
C LEU A 257 2.08 2.65 2.36
N ILE A 258 1.66 2.39 1.13
CA ILE A 258 1.78 1.09 0.46
C ILE A 258 2.67 1.23 -0.78
N GLY A 259 3.76 0.45 -0.82
CA GLY A 259 4.76 0.46 -1.88
C GLY A 259 4.68 -0.71 -2.84
N PHE A 260 4.93 -0.45 -4.12
CA PHE A 260 5.05 -1.43 -5.19
C PHE A 260 6.26 -1.11 -6.09
N HIS A 261 6.83 -2.11 -6.75
CA HIS A 261 7.94 -1.89 -7.68
C HIS A 261 7.57 -1.12 -8.95
N THR A 262 6.40 -1.40 -9.53
CA THR A 262 5.98 -0.84 -10.82
C THR A 262 4.62 -0.18 -10.74
N PHE A 263 4.35 0.72 -11.68
CA PHE A 263 3.03 1.36 -11.80
C PHE A 263 1.93 0.33 -12.10
N ASP A 264 2.22 -0.74 -12.86
CA ASP A 264 1.23 -1.77 -13.14
C ASP A 264 0.76 -2.50 -11.89
N TYR A 265 1.67 -2.86 -10.98
CA TYR A 265 1.29 -3.52 -9.72
C TYR A 265 0.45 -2.59 -8.85
N ALA A 266 0.85 -1.32 -8.71
CA ALA A 266 0.08 -0.33 -7.96
C ALA A 266 -1.30 -0.10 -8.59
N ARG A 267 -1.38 0.03 -9.92
CA ARG A 267 -2.63 0.18 -10.66
C ARG A 267 -3.56 -1.02 -10.47
N HIS A 268 -3.01 -2.24 -10.43
CA HIS A 268 -3.79 -3.44 -10.15
C HIS A 268 -4.34 -3.47 -8.73
N PHE A 269 -3.56 -3.08 -7.72
CA PHE A 269 -4.03 -2.90 -6.35
C PHE A 269 -5.16 -1.87 -6.25
N LEU A 270 -4.98 -0.70 -6.87
CA LEU A 270 -5.99 0.36 -6.93
C LEU A 270 -7.27 -0.11 -7.62
N SER A 271 -7.15 -0.85 -8.73
CA SER A 271 -8.31 -1.45 -9.41
C SER A 271 -9.05 -2.45 -8.53
N CYS A 272 -8.33 -3.25 -7.72
CA CYS A 272 -8.96 -4.16 -6.77
C CYS A 272 -9.70 -3.40 -5.66
N CYS A 273 -9.09 -2.35 -5.10
CA CYS A 273 -9.74 -1.50 -4.10
C CYS A 273 -11.02 -0.85 -4.65
N SER A 274 -10.97 -0.32 -5.88
CA SER A 274 -12.14 0.27 -6.53
C SER A 274 -13.24 -0.76 -6.80
N ARG A 275 -12.92 -1.89 -7.43
CA ARG A 275 -13.93 -2.89 -7.84
C ARG A 275 -14.51 -3.68 -6.68
N MET A 276 -13.73 -3.95 -5.64
CA MET A 276 -14.14 -4.81 -4.52
C MET A 276 -14.65 -4.02 -3.31
N LEU A 277 -14.13 -2.81 -3.10
CA LEU A 277 -14.44 -2.01 -1.92
C LEU A 277 -15.13 -0.68 -2.26
N GLY A 278 -15.33 -0.36 -3.54
CA GLY A 278 -15.95 0.89 -3.98
C GLY A 278 -15.08 2.13 -3.72
N LEU A 279 -13.78 1.95 -3.54
CA LEU A 279 -12.87 3.03 -3.15
C LEU A 279 -12.34 3.79 -4.38
N GLU A 280 -12.38 5.11 -4.29
CA GLU A 280 -11.76 5.99 -5.28
C GLU A 280 -10.36 6.38 -4.83
N TYR A 281 -9.45 6.52 -5.80
CA TYR A 281 -8.13 7.08 -5.56
C TYR A 281 -7.98 8.40 -6.31
N GLN A 282 -7.19 9.30 -5.75
CA GLN A 282 -6.88 10.59 -6.35
C GLN A 282 -5.38 10.65 -6.66
N SER A 283 -5.05 11.21 -7.82
CA SER A 283 -3.69 11.60 -8.16
C SER A 283 -3.58 13.12 -7.98
N LYS A 284 -2.84 13.57 -6.97
CA LYS A 284 -2.66 15.00 -6.65
C LYS A 284 -1.18 15.31 -6.57
N ARG A 285 -0.72 16.35 -7.30
CA ARG A 285 0.64 16.94 -7.19
C ARG A 285 1.78 15.93 -6.96
N GLY A 286 1.83 14.86 -7.76
CA GLY A 286 2.92 13.89 -7.73
C GLY A 286 2.81 12.74 -6.72
N TYR A 287 1.69 12.58 -6.01
CA TYR A 287 1.40 11.38 -5.22
C TYR A 287 0.02 10.80 -5.55
N ILE A 288 -0.11 9.48 -5.36
CA ILE A 288 -1.37 8.75 -5.48
C ILE A 288 -1.85 8.44 -4.06
N GLY A 289 -3.10 8.80 -3.75
CA GLY A 289 -3.70 8.57 -2.44
C GLY A 289 -5.08 7.95 -2.56
N LEU A 290 -5.38 7.02 -1.67
CA LEU A 290 -6.70 6.42 -1.51
C LEU A 290 -7.34 6.95 -0.23
N GLU A 291 -8.55 7.49 -0.32
CA GLU A 291 -9.31 7.92 0.85
C GLU A 291 -9.95 6.69 1.51
N TYR A 292 -9.67 6.49 2.80
CA TYR A 292 -10.15 5.35 3.55
C TYR A 292 -10.56 5.79 4.96
N TYR A 293 -11.85 6.06 5.13
CA TYR A 293 -12.47 6.44 6.41
C TYR A 293 -11.84 7.67 7.07
N GLY A 294 -11.64 8.72 6.29
CA GLY A 294 -11.02 9.98 6.71
C GLY A 294 -9.50 9.90 6.81
N ARG A 295 -8.88 8.78 6.42
CA ARG A 295 -7.43 8.65 6.25
C ARG A 295 -7.07 8.71 4.77
N THR A 296 -5.85 9.16 4.49
CA THR A 296 -5.28 9.04 3.14
C THR A 296 -4.21 7.96 3.16
N VAL A 297 -4.47 6.83 2.51
CA VAL A 297 -3.48 5.78 2.30
C VAL A 297 -2.67 6.15 1.06
N GLY A 298 -1.41 6.49 1.25
CA GLY A 298 -0.48 6.81 0.17
C GLY A 298 -0.08 5.57 -0.62
N ILE A 299 0.12 5.72 -1.93
CA ILE A 299 0.65 4.67 -2.81
C ILE A 299 1.99 5.14 -3.38
N LYS A 300 3.04 4.38 -3.07
CA LYS A 300 4.40 4.60 -3.58
C LYS A 300 4.70 3.59 -4.68
N ILE A 301 5.27 4.09 -5.77
CA ILE A 301 5.82 3.25 -6.83
C ILE A 301 7.30 3.52 -6.89
N MET A 302 8.10 2.52 -6.57
CA MET A 302 9.56 2.63 -6.62
C MET A 302 10.20 1.25 -6.82
N PRO A 303 10.91 1.01 -7.93
CA PRO A 303 11.72 -0.20 -8.09
C PRO A 303 12.83 -0.21 -7.03
N VAL A 304 13.08 -1.38 -6.43
CA VAL A 304 14.21 -1.52 -5.49
C VAL A 304 15.51 -1.69 -6.27
N GLY A 305 16.58 -1.05 -5.79
CA GLY A 305 17.93 -1.15 -6.35
C GLY A 305 18.79 -2.23 -5.71
N ILE A 306 20.06 -2.26 -6.09
CA ILE A 306 21.11 -3.08 -5.47
C ILE A 306 21.96 -2.25 -4.51
N HIS A 307 22.73 -2.89 -3.65
CA HIS A 307 23.72 -2.21 -2.82
C HIS A 307 25.05 -2.04 -3.57
N MET A 308 25.34 -0.82 -4.02
CA MET A 308 26.56 -0.51 -4.79
C MET A 308 27.84 -0.84 -4.02
N GLY A 309 27.97 -0.36 -2.78
CA GLY A 309 29.16 -0.59 -1.95
C GLY A 309 29.49 -2.07 -1.70
N GLN A 310 28.48 -2.92 -1.50
CA GLN A 310 28.66 -4.37 -1.32
C GLN A 310 29.28 -5.00 -2.58
N ILE A 311 28.71 -4.71 -3.75
CA ILE A 311 29.22 -5.27 -5.02
C ILE A 311 30.62 -4.74 -5.30
N GLU A 312 30.86 -3.44 -5.10
CA GLU A 312 32.19 -2.85 -5.25
C GLU A 312 33.23 -3.47 -4.30
N SER A 313 32.84 -3.82 -3.07
CA SER A 313 33.72 -4.50 -2.12
C SER A 313 34.13 -5.89 -2.64
N VAL A 314 33.18 -6.62 -3.24
CA VAL A 314 33.43 -7.94 -3.83
C VAL A 314 34.32 -7.85 -5.06
N LEU A 315 34.14 -6.80 -5.87
CA LEU A 315 34.97 -6.57 -7.06
C LEU A 315 36.45 -6.29 -6.72
N ARG A 316 36.78 -5.97 -5.47
CA ARG A 316 38.16 -5.78 -4.98
C ARG A 316 38.79 -7.05 -4.38
N LEU A 317 38.03 -8.15 -4.25
CA LEU A 317 38.53 -9.37 -3.63
C LEU A 317 39.46 -10.16 -4.56
N ALA A 318 40.58 -10.64 -4.02
CA ALA A 318 41.53 -11.49 -4.76
C ALA A 318 40.91 -12.82 -5.23
N ASP A 319 40.04 -13.41 -4.41
CA ASP A 319 39.31 -14.65 -4.74
C ASP A 319 38.47 -14.51 -6.01
N LYS A 320 37.87 -13.34 -6.22
CA LYS A 320 37.12 -13.02 -7.45
C LYS A 320 38.07 -12.99 -8.64
N GLU A 321 39.21 -12.29 -8.56
CA GLU A 321 40.17 -12.19 -9.67
C GLU A 321 40.76 -13.55 -10.04
N TRP A 322 41.11 -14.38 -9.04
CA TRP A 322 41.51 -15.76 -9.26
C TRP A 322 40.44 -16.53 -10.04
N ARG A 323 39.19 -16.46 -9.58
CA ARG A 323 38.07 -17.14 -10.22
C ARG A 323 37.80 -16.63 -11.64
N VAL A 324 37.94 -15.33 -11.89
CA VAL A 324 37.84 -14.75 -13.24
C VAL A 324 38.90 -15.35 -14.16
N GLY A 325 40.15 -15.52 -13.68
CA GLY A 325 41.22 -16.17 -14.44
C GLY A 325 40.88 -17.60 -14.84
N GLU A 326 40.42 -18.42 -13.89
CA GLU A 326 39.96 -19.80 -14.16
C GLU A 326 38.83 -19.85 -15.18
N LEU A 327 37.84 -18.97 -15.04
CA LEU A 327 36.69 -18.93 -15.94
C LEU A 327 37.09 -18.45 -17.35
N LYS A 328 37.98 -17.46 -17.47
CA LYS A 328 38.54 -17.02 -18.76
C LYS A 328 39.28 -18.17 -19.46
N GLN A 329 40.04 -18.97 -18.72
CA GLN A 329 40.70 -20.16 -19.26
C GLN A 329 39.69 -21.25 -19.66
N GLN A 330 38.71 -21.55 -18.79
CA GLN A 330 37.67 -22.56 -19.06
C GLN A 330 36.86 -22.24 -20.34
N PHE A 331 36.52 -20.97 -20.52
CA PHE A 331 35.71 -20.48 -21.63
C PHE A 331 36.55 -19.83 -22.74
N GLU A 332 37.84 -20.13 -22.83
CA GLU A 332 38.71 -19.60 -23.88
C GLU A 332 38.13 -19.89 -25.28
N GLY A 333 38.10 -18.86 -26.12
CA GLY A 333 37.52 -18.91 -27.47
C GLY A 333 35.99 -18.99 -27.52
N LYS A 334 35.30 -18.87 -26.37
CA LYS A 334 33.84 -19.00 -26.27
C LYS A 334 33.19 -17.70 -25.76
N THR A 335 31.98 -17.44 -26.23
CA THR A 335 31.11 -16.36 -25.77
C THR A 335 30.14 -16.90 -24.73
N VAL A 336 30.18 -16.34 -23.53
CA VAL A 336 29.35 -16.80 -22.41
C VAL A 336 28.05 -16.01 -22.32
N LEU A 337 26.92 -16.71 -22.38
CA LEU A 337 25.62 -16.22 -21.94
C LEU A 337 25.36 -16.74 -20.53
N LEU A 338 24.78 -15.92 -19.66
CA LEU A 338 24.59 -16.26 -18.26
C LEU A 338 23.13 -16.15 -17.83
N GLY A 339 22.63 -17.20 -17.19
CA GLY A 339 21.39 -17.20 -16.43
C GLY A 339 21.68 -17.40 -14.94
N VAL A 340 21.03 -16.62 -14.09
CA VAL A 340 21.05 -16.81 -12.63
C VAL A 340 19.64 -16.67 -12.11
N ASP A 341 19.06 -17.79 -11.68
CA ASP A 341 17.66 -17.87 -11.29
C ASP A 341 17.49 -18.81 -10.12
N ASP A 342 16.48 -18.57 -9.30
CA ASP A 342 16.03 -19.56 -8.33
C ASP A 342 15.35 -20.73 -9.05
N MET A 343 15.48 -21.94 -8.51
CA MET A 343 14.68 -23.07 -8.97
C MET A 343 13.21 -22.83 -8.61
N ASP A 344 12.46 -22.27 -9.55
CA ASP A 344 11.07 -21.86 -9.43
C ASP A 344 10.40 -21.81 -10.81
N ILE A 345 9.13 -22.20 -10.87
CA ILE A 345 8.34 -22.32 -12.11
C ILE A 345 8.17 -21.00 -12.87
N PHE A 346 8.23 -19.86 -12.17
CA PHE A 346 8.04 -18.54 -12.78
C PHE A 346 9.31 -17.95 -13.38
N LYS A 347 10.48 -18.57 -13.14
CA LYS A 347 11.76 -18.08 -13.67
C LYS A 347 12.01 -18.47 -15.13
N GLY A 348 11.20 -19.34 -15.72
CA GLY A 348 11.26 -19.65 -17.15
C GLY A 348 12.63 -20.19 -17.60
N VAL A 349 13.33 -20.93 -16.72
CA VAL A 349 14.66 -21.48 -17.00
C VAL A 349 14.61 -22.42 -18.21
N ASN A 350 13.60 -23.28 -18.31
CA ASN A 350 13.46 -24.17 -19.47
C ASN A 350 13.22 -23.40 -20.79
N LEU A 351 12.45 -22.31 -20.77
CA LEU A 351 12.28 -21.43 -21.95
C LEU A 351 13.61 -20.87 -22.44
N LYS A 352 14.51 -20.53 -21.50
CA LYS A 352 15.89 -20.11 -21.81
C LYS A 352 16.70 -21.20 -22.50
N LEU A 353 16.61 -22.43 -21.99
CA LEU A 353 17.30 -23.59 -22.57
C LEU A 353 16.79 -23.89 -23.98
N LEU A 354 15.47 -23.82 -24.19
CA LEU A 354 14.86 -23.98 -25.51
C LEU A 354 15.30 -22.87 -26.47
N ALA A 355 15.39 -21.62 -26.00
CA ALA A 355 15.90 -20.50 -26.81
C ALA A 355 17.37 -20.69 -27.18
N MET A 356 18.21 -21.17 -26.25
CA MET A 356 19.60 -21.52 -26.54
C MET A 356 19.69 -22.60 -27.61
N GLU A 357 18.89 -23.66 -27.49
CA GLU A 357 18.84 -24.72 -28.49
C GLU A 357 18.42 -24.19 -29.86
N GLN A 358 17.38 -23.37 -29.89
CA GLN A 358 16.86 -22.79 -31.13
C GLN A 358 17.89 -21.85 -31.77
N MET A 359 18.61 -21.06 -30.98
CA MET A 359 19.70 -20.20 -31.45
C MET A 359 20.80 -21.03 -32.11
N LEU A 360 21.21 -22.15 -31.50
CA LEU A 360 22.24 -23.04 -32.06
C LEU A 360 21.79 -23.73 -33.36
N LYS A 361 20.50 -24.00 -33.52
CA LYS A 361 19.93 -24.54 -34.78
C LYS A 361 19.92 -23.49 -35.88
N GLN A 362 19.41 -22.30 -35.60
CA GLN A 362 19.23 -21.22 -36.58
C GLN A 362 20.55 -20.55 -36.95
N HIS A 363 21.51 -20.49 -36.03
CA HIS A 363 22.80 -19.82 -36.22
C HIS A 363 23.98 -20.79 -35.98
N PRO A 364 24.25 -21.75 -36.89
CA PRO A 364 25.31 -22.75 -36.72
C PRO A 364 26.71 -22.18 -36.46
N LYS A 365 26.96 -20.92 -36.85
CA LYS A 365 28.21 -20.20 -36.56
C LYS A 365 28.55 -20.12 -35.07
N TRP A 366 27.55 -20.25 -34.19
CA TRP A 366 27.72 -20.24 -32.74
C TRP A 366 27.96 -21.63 -32.13
N GLN A 367 27.77 -22.71 -32.89
CA GLN A 367 28.06 -24.05 -32.39
C GLN A 367 29.55 -24.21 -32.11
N GLY A 368 29.87 -24.54 -30.85
CA GLY A 368 31.25 -24.62 -30.38
C GLY A 368 31.85 -23.29 -29.92
N LYS A 369 31.09 -22.19 -30.01
CA LYS A 369 31.52 -20.85 -29.63
C LYS A 369 30.63 -20.23 -28.57
N ALA A 370 29.31 -20.44 -28.58
CA ALA A 370 28.41 -19.90 -27.56
C ALA A 370 28.19 -20.92 -26.44
N VAL A 371 28.27 -20.49 -25.18
CA VAL A 371 27.97 -21.32 -24.01
C VAL A 371 26.94 -20.60 -23.14
N LEU A 372 25.86 -21.29 -22.76
CA LEU A 372 24.94 -20.84 -21.74
C LEU A 372 25.36 -21.45 -20.39
N VAL A 373 25.82 -20.61 -19.47
CA VAL A 373 25.99 -20.97 -18.06
C VAL A 373 24.69 -20.65 -17.34
N GLN A 374 24.03 -21.65 -16.78
CA GLN A 374 22.82 -21.47 -15.97
C GLN A 374 23.12 -21.85 -14.52
N ILE A 375 23.12 -20.86 -13.64
CA ILE A 375 23.19 -21.02 -12.19
C ILE A 375 21.76 -21.15 -11.66
N ALA A 376 21.48 -22.23 -10.95
CA ALA A 376 20.21 -22.47 -10.28
C ALA A 376 20.39 -22.35 -8.76
N ASN A 377 19.81 -21.30 -8.15
CA ASN A 377 19.79 -21.20 -6.70
C ASN A 377 18.76 -22.19 -6.13
N PRO A 378 18.95 -22.65 -4.88
CA PRO A 378 18.02 -23.58 -4.23
C PRO A 378 16.57 -23.07 -4.24
N ALA A 379 15.63 -24.00 -4.42
CA ALA A 379 14.21 -23.67 -4.38
C ALA A 379 13.79 -23.13 -3.01
N ARG A 380 12.87 -22.15 -3.01
CA ARG A 380 12.31 -21.54 -1.79
C ARG A 380 11.04 -22.23 -1.29
N GLY A 381 10.67 -23.37 -1.90
CA GLY A 381 9.48 -24.15 -1.61
C GLY A 381 9.64 -25.57 -2.16
N SER A 382 8.60 -26.38 -1.98
CA SER A 382 8.55 -27.76 -2.46
C SER A 382 7.18 -28.03 -3.08
N GLY A 383 7.12 -28.99 -4.00
CA GLY A 383 5.88 -29.37 -4.67
C GLY A 383 6.14 -30.12 -5.96
N LYS A 384 5.11 -30.81 -6.44
CA LYS A 384 5.19 -31.64 -7.65
C LYS A 384 5.57 -30.84 -8.90
N ASP A 385 4.99 -29.66 -9.07
CA ASP A 385 5.30 -28.76 -10.20
C ASP A 385 6.80 -28.39 -10.25
N LEU A 386 7.44 -28.28 -9.08
CA LEU A 386 8.86 -27.97 -8.97
C LEU A 386 9.74 -29.19 -9.32
N GLU A 387 9.34 -30.38 -8.89
CA GLU A 387 10.05 -31.62 -9.25
C GLU A 387 9.96 -31.89 -10.76
N GLU A 388 8.76 -31.68 -11.33
CA GLU A 388 8.53 -31.81 -12.78
C GLU A 388 9.38 -30.81 -13.57
N ILE A 389 9.44 -29.54 -13.16
CA ILE A 389 10.26 -28.54 -13.87
C ILE A 389 11.76 -28.82 -13.72
N GLN A 390 12.22 -29.29 -12.56
CA GLN A 390 13.62 -29.66 -12.37
C GLN A 390 14.01 -30.84 -13.28
N ALA A 391 13.13 -31.84 -13.39
CA ALA A 391 13.34 -32.97 -14.30
C ALA A 391 13.36 -32.52 -15.77
N GLU A 392 12.46 -31.61 -16.16
CA GLU A 392 12.41 -31.05 -17.51
C GLU A 392 13.69 -30.26 -17.86
N ILE A 393 14.15 -29.39 -16.94
CA ILE A 393 15.40 -28.62 -17.09
C ILE A 393 16.58 -29.56 -17.29
N GLN A 394 16.72 -30.59 -16.44
CA GLN A 394 17.80 -31.57 -16.56
C GLN A 394 17.75 -32.35 -17.88
N ALA A 395 16.56 -32.74 -18.33
CA ALA A 395 16.36 -33.43 -19.60
C ALA A 395 16.75 -32.52 -20.78
N SER A 396 16.35 -31.25 -20.77
CA SER A 396 16.74 -30.24 -21.76
C SER A 396 18.25 -30.04 -21.80
N CYS A 397 18.92 -29.84 -20.66
CA CYS A 397 20.38 -29.71 -20.59
C CYS A 397 21.09 -30.91 -21.22
N LYS A 398 20.71 -32.14 -20.83
CA LYS A 398 21.30 -33.39 -21.37
C LYS A 398 21.10 -33.50 -22.88
N ARG A 399 19.89 -33.19 -23.37
CA ARG A 399 19.53 -33.27 -24.78
C ARG A 399 20.30 -32.27 -25.63
N ILE A 400 20.42 -31.02 -25.17
CA ILE A 400 21.16 -29.96 -25.88
C ILE A 400 22.65 -30.30 -25.92
N ASN A 401 23.24 -30.69 -24.79
CA ASN A 401 24.66 -31.08 -24.73
C ASN A 401 24.95 -32.33 -25.58
N LYS A 402 24.03 -33.30 -25.66
CA LYS A 402 24.17 -34.46 -26.55
C LYS A 402 24.15 -34.07 -28.03
N ASN A 403 23.27 -33.14 -28.42
CA ASN A 403 23.05 -32.81 -29.82
C ASN A 403 24.08 -31.83 -30.40
N PHE A 404 24.57 -30.90 -29.58
CA PHE A 404 25.47 -29.82 -30.02
C PHE A 404 26.84 -29.82 -29.32
N GLY A 405 27.02 -30.64 -28.28
CA GLY A 405 28.29 -30.76 -27.57
C GLY A 405 29.32 -31.60 -28.32
N ARG A 406 30.58 -31.43 -27.94
CA ARG A 406 31.74 -32.19 -28.44
C ARG A 406 32.82 -32.23 -27.34
N PRO A 407 33.85 -33.10 -27.42
CA PRO A 407 34.90 -33.14 -26.40
C PRO A 407 35.48 -31.74 -26.13
N GLY A 408 35.46 -31.30 -24.87
CA GLY A 408 35.91 -29.96 -24.44
C GLY A 408 34.93 -28.81 -24.69
N TYR A 409 33.71 -29.06 -25.17
CA TYR A 409 32.67 -28.06 -25.37
C TYR A 409 31.28 -28.58 -24.98
N GLU A 410 30.71 -27.95 -23.97
CA GLU A 410 29.32 -28.11 -23.56
C GLU A 410 28.56 -26.80 -23.86
N PRO A 411 27.54 -26.82 -24.72
CA PRO A 411 26.75 -25.62 -25.02
C PRO A 411 25.95 -25.12 -23.81
N VAL A 412 25.64 -25.99 -22.85
CA VAL A 412 24.94 -25.63 -21.61
C VAL A 412 25.72 -26.17 -20.40
N VAL A 413 26.17 -25.26 -19.53
CA VAL A 413 26.78 -25.58 -18.23
C VAL A 413 25.77 -25.27 -17.14
N PHE A 414 25.22 -26.31 -16.50
CA PHE A 414 24.21 -26.18 -15.45
C PHE A 414 24.85 -26.31 -14.06
N ILE A 415 24.72 -25.29 -13.23
CA ILE A 415 25.29 -25.23 -11.88
C ILE A 415 24.14 -25.31 -10.88
N ASP A 416 23.95 -26.51 -10.30
CA ASP A 416 22.92 -26.82 -9.31
C ASP A 416 23.52 -26.87 -7.90
N ARG A 417 24.07 -25.74 -7.47
CA ARG A 417 24.63 -25.56 -6.13
C ARG A 417 24.60 -24.09 -5.71
N PRO A 418 24.63 -23.80 -4.41
CA PRO A 418 24.89 -22.44 -3.95
C PRO A 418 26.19 -21.88 -4.54
N VAL A 419 26.11 -20.65 -5.03
CA VAL A 419 27.23 -19.88 -5.58
C VAL A 419 27.41 -18.62 -4.72
N SER A 420 28.64 -18.38 -4.25
CA SER A 420 28.94 -17.19 -3.45
C SER A 420 28.80 -15.91 -4.27
N LEU A 421 28.60 -14.76 -3.62
CA LEU A 421 28.55 -13.48 -4.32
C LEU A 421 29.85 -13.21 -5.12
N SER A 422 31.01 -13.59 -4.57
CA SER A 422 32.31 -13.49 -5.26
C SER A 422 32.40 -14.34 -6.52
N GLU A 423 31.95 -15.60 -6.45
CA GLU A 423 31.94 -16.48 -7.62
C GLU A 423 30.91 -16.00 -8.66
N ARG A 424 29.73 -15.53 -8.22
CA ARG A 424 28.71 -14.97 -9.10
C ARG A 424 29.20 -13.71 -9.81
N ALA A 425 29.89 -12.82 -9.10
CA ALA A 425 30.53 -11.64 -9.66
C ALA A 425 31.58 -12.02 -10.73
N ALA A 426 32.35 -13.09 -10.52
CA ALA A 426 33.29 -13.58 -11.53
C ALA A 426 32.58 -14.05 -12.82
N TYR A 427 31.46 -14.77 -12.70
CA TYR A 427 30.61 -15.11 -13.85
C TYR A 427 30.05 -13.87 -14.54
N TYR A 428 29.58 -12.87 -13.78
CA TYR A 428 29.12 -11.60 -14.37
C TYR A 428 30.22 -10.87 -15.13
N THR A 429 31.47 -10.87 -14.62
CA THR A 429 32.60 -10.21 -15.28
C THR A 429 32.91 -10.82 -16.65
N ILE A 430 32.81 -12.14 -16.81
CA ILE A 430 33.16 -12.82 -18.06
C ILE A 430 31.98 -13.02 -19.03
N ALA A 431 30.74 -12.97 -18.54
CA ALA A 431 29.56 -13.20 -19.35
C ALA A 431 29.35 -12.04 -20.33
N GLU A 432 29.17 -12.33 -21.62
CA GLU A 432 28.89 -11.35 -22.65
C GLU A 432 27.45 -10.82 -22.56
N CYS A 433 26.51 -11.69 -22.22
CA CYS A 433 25.10 -11.36 -22.05
C CYS A 433 24.50 -12.07 -20.84
N VAL A 434 23.68 -11.36 -20.06
CA VAL A 434 22.78 -11.98 -19.08
C VAL A 434 21.40 -12.15 -19.70
N VAL A 435 20.84 -13.35 -19.56
CA VAL A 435 19.55 -13.76 -20.14
C VAL A 435 18.56 -14.07 -19.01
N VAL A 436 17.51 -13.25 -18.90
CA VAL A 436 16.45 -13.36 -17.89
C VAL A 436 15.11 -13.61 -18.58
N THR A 437 14.60 -14.83 -18.45
CA THR A 437 13.39 -15.32 -19.15
C THR A 437 12.22 -15.58 -18.20
N ALA A 438 12.23 -14.98 -17.01
CA ALA A 438 11.16 -15.14 -16.05
C ALA A 438 9.81 -14.74 -16.66
N VAL A 439 8.83 -15.64 -16.57
CA VAL A 439 7.49 -15.42 -17.13
C VAL A 439 6.69 -14.43 -16.30
N ARG A 440 6.99 -14.35 -15.00
CA ARG A 440 6.58 -13.28 -14.08
C ARG A 440 7.59 -13.17 -12.96
N ASP A 441 7.96 -11.95 -12.58
CA ASP A 441 8.84 -11.68 -11.44
C ASP A 441 8.55 -10.28 -10.89
N GLY A 442 8.47 -10.14 -9.57
CA GLY A 442 8.15 -8.85 -8.93
C GLY A 442 9.25 -7.83 -9.18
N MET A 443 10.48 -8.21 -8.85
CA MET A 443 11.70 -7.52 -9.25
C MET A 443 12.78 -8.56 -9.51
N ASN A 444 13.69 -8.25 -10.43
CA ASN A 444 14.85 -9.08 -10.69
C ASN A 444 16.12 -8.22 -10.66
N LEU A 445 16.99 -8.50 -9.68
CA LEU A 445 18.21 -7.70 -9.45
C LEU A 445 19.43 -8.26 -10.18
N THR A 446 19.36 -9.47 -10.75
CA THR A 446 20.45 -10.10 -11.52
C THR A 446 21.00 -9.18 -12.61
N PRO A 447 20.17 -8.49 -13.43
CA PRO A 447 20.69 -7.52 -14.40
C PRO A 447 21.47 -6.38 -13.75
N TYR A 448 21.04 -5.88 -12.59
CA TYR A 448 21.69 -4.74 -11.93
C TYR A 448 23.05 -5.15 -11.39
N GLU A 449 23.14 -6.30 -10.72
CA GLU A 449 24.41 -6.88 -10.25
C GLU A 449 25.40 -7.06 -11.42
N TYR A 450 24.90 -7.59 -12.54
CA TYR A 450 25.70 -7.80 -13.75
C TYR A 450 26.25 -6.50 -14.34
N ILE A 451 25.41 -5.47 -14.49
CA ILE A 451 25.81 -4.16 -15.03
C ILE A 451 26.96 -3.58 -14.19
N VAL A 452 26.85 -3.61 -12.86
CA VAL A 452 27.88 -3.09 -11.96
C VAL A 452 29.17 -3.92 -12.04
N CYS A 453 29.05 -5.25 -12.11
CA CYS A 453 30.22 -6.12 -12.29
C CYS A 453 30.94 -5.89 -13.63
N ARG A 454 30.20 -5.61 -14.71
CA ARG A 454 30.78 -5.27 -16.02
C ARG A 454 31.39 -3.87 -16.07
N GLN A 455 30.86 -2.92 -15.28
CA GLN A 455 31.50 -1.62 -15.11
C GLN A 455 32.89 -1.80 -14.46
N GLY A 456 32.97 -2.60 -13.40
CA GLY A 456 34.18 -2.78 -12.60
C GLY A 456 34.44 -1.57 -11.69
N VAL A 457 35.63 -1.55 -11.07
CA VAL A 457 36.02 -0.51 -10.11
C VAL A 457 36.87 0.56 -10.79
N SER A 458 36.50 1.83 -10.59
CA SER A 458 37.32 2.98 -11.03
C SER A 458 38.67 3.00 -10.29
N GLY A 459 39.78 3.04 -11.03
CA GLY A 459 41.14 3.12 -10.46
C GLY A 459 41.86 1.80 -10.22
N SER A 460 41.34 0.66 -10.71
CA SER A 460 42.10 -0.60 -10.73
C SER A 460 43.19 -0.53 -11.81
N GLU A 461 44.41 -0.14 -11.41
CA GLU A 461 45.63 -0.06 -12.23
C GLU A 461 46.22 -1.44 -12.60
N SER A 462 45.38 -2.44 -12.90
CA SER A 462 45.88 -3.68 -13.52
C SER A 462 46.05 -3.45 -15.03
N SER A 463 47.31 -3.18 -15.36
CA SER A 463 47.94 -2.74 -16.60
C SER A 463 47.72 -3.57 -17.88
N SER A 464 46.48 -3.72 -18.36
CA SER A 464 46.20 -4.15 -19.75
C SER A 464 44.79 -3.87 -20.27
N GLU A 465 43.79 -3.60 -19.42
CA GLU A 465 42.38 -3.39 -19.83
C GLU A 465 41.91 -1.91 -19.70
N MET A 466 42.81 -0.95 -19.51
CA MET A 466 42.48 0.49 -19.43
C MET A 466 41.90 1.07 -20.74
N SER A 467 41.92 0.32 -21.85
CA SER A 467 41.38 0.76 -23.15
C SER A 467 40.14 -0.02 -23.62
N ALA A 468 39.63 -0.98 -22.83
CA ALA A 468 38.47 -1.76 -23.24
C ALA A 468 37.18 -1.03 -22.85
N SER A 469 36.36 -0.68 -23.85
CA SER A 469 35.04 -0.10 -23.61
C SER A 469 34.18 -1.04 -22.77
N LYS A 470 33.48 -0.48 -21.77
CA LYS A 470 32.59 -1.23 -20.88
C LYS A 470 31.31 -1.60 -21.62
N LYS A 471 30.86 -2.83 -21.45
CA LYS A 471 29.75 -3.44 -22.21
C LYS A 471 28.95 -4.32 -21.27
N SER A 472 27.62 -4.32 -21.39
CA SER A 472 26.75 -5.23 -20.65
C SER A 472 25.50 -5.52 -21.46
N MET A 473 25.48 -6.65 -22.18
CA MET A 473 24.30 -7.04 -22.94
C MET A 473 23.28 -7.77 -22.07
N LEU A 474 22.02 -7.48 -22.33
CA LEU A 474 20.88 -7.94 -21.55
C LEU A 474 19.76 -8.40 -22.49
N VAL A 475 19.35 -9.66 -22.35
CA VAL A 475 18.10 -10.19 -22.92
C VAL A 475 17.15 -10.40 -21.75
N VAL A 476 16.07 -9.62 -21.71
CA VAL A 476 15.25 -9.49 -20.50
C VAL A 476 13.78 -9.65 -20.83
N SER A 477 13.08 -10.50 -20.08
CA SER A 477 11.64 -10.66 -20.16
C SER A 477 10.90 -9.32 -19.96
N GLU A 478 9.87 -9.06 -20.75
CA GLU A 478 8.98 -7.91 -20.56
C GLU A 478 8.11 -8.02 -19.28
N PHE A 479 8.09 -9.20 -18.65
CA PHE A 479 7.21 -9.51 -17.52
C PHE A 479 7.84 -9.35 -16.13
N ILE A 480 9.03 -8.74 -16.05
CA ILE A 480 9.76 -8.53 -14.79
C ILE A 480 9.88 -7.06 -14.41
N GLY A 481 9.88 -6.77 -13.10
CA GLY A 481 9.85 -5.39 -12.58
C GLY A 481 11.00 -4.48 -13.00
N CYS A 482 12.19 -5.01 -13.31
CA CYS A 482 13.32 -4.18 -13.75
C CYS A 482 13.31 -3.84 -15.24
N SER A 483 12.48 -4.50 -16.04
CA SER A 483 12.43 -4.33 -17.50
C SER A 483 12.10 -2.90 -17.95
N PRO A 484 11.12 -2.19 -17.33
CA PRO A 484 10.86 -0.77 -17.65
C PRO A 484 12.05 0.15 -17.39
N SER A 485 12.85 -0.14 -16.36
CA SER A 485 14.01 0.65 -15.95
C SER A 485 15.21 0.52 -16.90
N LEU A 486 15.38 -0.65 -17.53
CA LEU A 486 16.54 -0.98 -18.35
C LEU A 486 16.28 -0.74 -19.84
N SER A 487 16.13 0.53 -20.24
CA SER A 487 15.74 0.93 -21.60
C SER A 487 16.64 0.42 -22.73
N GLY A 488 17.90 0.10 -22.46
CA GLY A 488 18.83 -0.48 -23.44
C GLY A 488 18.80 -2.02 -23.54
N ALA A 489 17.95 -2.71 -22.76
CA ALA A 489 17.88 -4.18 -22.80
C ALA A 489 17.09 -4.66 -24.02
N ILE A 490 17.45 -5.82 -24.58
CA ILE A 490 16.66 -6.49 -25.61
C ILE A 490 15.48 -7.17 -24.91
N ARG A 491 14.29 -6.58 -25.02
CA ARG A 491 13.09 -7.08 -24.36
C ARG A 491 12.50 -8.24 -25.13
N VAL A 492 12.19 -9.32 -24.42
CA VAL A 492 11.61 -10.53 -25.02
C VAL A 492 10.31 -10.90 -24.32
N ASN A 493 9.41 -11.48 -25.08
CA ASN A 493 8.35 -12.28 -24.53
C ASN A 493 8.88 -13.73 -24.44
N PRO A 494 9.19 -14.27 -23.25
CA PRO A 494 9.85 -15.58 -23.12
C PRO A 494 9.02 -16.76 -23.63
N TRP A 495 7.71 -16.57 -23.84
CA TRP A 495 6.83 -17.58 -24.45
C TRP A 495 7.12 -17.76 -25.95
N ASN A 496 7.71 -16.75 -26.60
CA ASN A 496 8.19 -16.85 -27.96
C ASN A 496 9.68 -17.26 -27.96
N VAL A 497 9.89 -18.58 -28.00
CA VAL A 497 11.24 -19.20 -27.98
C VAL A 497 12.09 -18.74 -29.17
N GLU A 498 11.50 -18.58 -30.36
CA GLU A 498 12.21 -18.17 -31.57
C GLU A 498 12.68 -16.72 -31.48
N ALA A 499 11.81 -15.81 -31.06
CA ALA A 499 12.18 -14.41 -30.84
C ALA A 499 13.23 -14.27 -29.71
N THR A 500 13.12 -15.09 -28.67
CA THR A 500 14.11 -15.12 -27.58
C THR A 500 15.47 -15.62 -28.08
N ALA A 501 15.48 -16.64 -28.93
CA ALA A 501 16.69 -17.15 -29.57
C ALA A 501 17.36 -16.12 -30.49
N GLU A 502 16.58 -15.39 -31.27
CA GLU A 502 17.11 -14.30 -32.10
C GLU A 502 17.65 -13.15 -31.25
N ALA A 503 16.96 -12.77 -30.17
CA ALA A 503 17.46 -11.78 -29.22
C ALA A 503 18.79 -12.20 -28.56
N MET A 504 18.94 -13.50 -28.23
CA MET A 504 20.20 -14.05 -27.75
C MET A 504 21.31 -13.93 -28.81
N ASN A 505 21.03 -14.29 -30.07
CA ASN A 505 21.98 -14.13 -31.19
C ASN A 505 22.36 -12.65 -31.42
N GLU A 506 21.37 -11.76 -31.42
CA GLU A 506 21.56 -10.31 -31.57
C GLU A 506 22.49 -9.78 -30.48
N SER A 507 22.23 -10.15 -29.22
CA SER A 507 23.00 -9.67 -28.06
C SER A 507 24.50 -9.94 -28.19
N ILE A 508 24.89 -11.11 -28.70
CA ILE A 508 26.29 -11.51 -28.85
C ILE A 508 26.89 -11.07 -30.19
N SER A 509 26.07 -10.92 -31.25
CA SER A 509 26.51 -10.47 -32.59
C SER A 509 26.59 -8.94 -32.74
N MET A 510 26.02 -8.18 -31.79
CA MET A 510 25.94 -6.72 -31.83
C MET A 510 27.31 -6.05 -31.88
N ALA A 511 27.40 -4.91 -32.57
CA ALA A 511 28.63 -4.14 -32.66
C ALA A 511 29.01 -3.52 -31.31
N ASP A 512 30.31 -3.52 -30.99
CA ASP A 512 30.82 -3.07 -29.70
C ASP A 512 30.43 -1.63 -29.31
N ALA A 513 30.35 -0.71 -30.28
CA ALA A 513 29.92 0.66 -30.03
C ALA A 513 28.47 0.73 -29.52
N GLU A 514 27.58 -0.12 -30.05
CA GLU A 514 26.19 -0.19 -29.57
C GLU A 514 26.11 -0.84 -28.18
N LYS A 515 26.91 -1.89 -27.94
CA LYS A 515 27.00 -2.53 -26.62
C LYS A 515 27.44 -1.54 -25.54
N GLN A 516 28.38 -0.66 -25.87
CA GLN A 516 28.84 0.41 -24.99
C GLN A 516 27.75 1.43 -24.69
N LEU A 517 27.05 1.93 -25.72
CA LEU A 517 25.96 2.90 -25.52
C LEU A 517 24.82 2.33 -24.66
N ARG A 518 24.50 1.04 -24.81
CA ARG A 518 23.51 0.36 -23.96
C ARG A 518 24.00 0.25 -22.52
N HIS A 519 25.25 -0.16 -22.32
CA HIS A 519 25.88 -0.23 -21.01
C HIS A 519 25.88 1.10 -20.26
N GLU A 520 26.28 2.20 -20.90
CA GLU A 520 26.31 3.54 -20.28
C GLU A 520 24.93 3.96 -19.78
N LYS A 521 23.87 3.70 -20.56
CA LYS A 521 22.48 3.96 -20.15
C LYS A 521 22.08 3.11 -18.94
N HIS A 522 22.40 1.83 -18.96
CA HIS A 522 22.10 0.89 -17.88
C HIS A 522 22.81 1.28 -16.59
N TYR A 523 24.12 1.50 -16.65
CA TYR A 523 24.94 1.84 -15.49
C TYR A 523 24.51 3.18 -14.87
N ARG A 524 24.20 4.19 -15.69
CA ARG A 524 23.69 5.48 -15.19
C ARG A 524 22.41 5.33 -14.37
N TYR A 525 21.50 4.44 -14.79
CA TYR A 525 20.29 4.19 -14.02
C TYR A 525 20.61 3.47 -12.71
N VAL A 526 21.32 2.33 -12.80
CA VAL A 526 21.58 1.46 -11.64
C VAL A 526 22.41 2.17 -10.56
N SER A 527 23.39 2.98 -10.95
CA SER A 527 24.23 3.74 -10.01
C SER A 527 23.52 4.92 -9.31
N THR A 528 22.34 5.33 -9.80
CA THR A 528 21.56 6.42 -9.20
C THR A 528 20.28 5.94 -8.50
N HIS A 529 19.88 4.69 -8.74
CA HIS A 529 18.68 4.07 -8.17
C HIS A 529 19.07 2.82 -7.38
N ASP A 530 19.93 3.00 -6.40
CA ASP A 530 20.39 1.95 -5.50
C ASP A 530 19.38 1.67 -4.37
N VAL A 531 19.69 0.68 -3.53
CA VAL A 531 18.85 0.32 -2.38
C VAL A 531 18.69 1.47 -1.37
N ALA A 532 19.72 2.28 -1.16
CA ALA A 532 19.69 3.40 -0.23
C ALA A 532 18.74 4.50 -0.73
N PHE A 533 18.76 4.81 -2.03
CA PHE A 533 17.83 5.73 -2.66
C PHE A 533 16.37 5.23 -2.52
N TRP A 534 16.12 3.95 -2.77
CA TRP A 534 14.79 3.35 -2.59
C TRP A 534 14.29 3.51 -1.15
N ALA A 535 15.12 3.17 -0.16
CA ALA A 535 14.75 3.23 1.24
C ALA A 535 14.52 4.65 1.73
N ARG A 536 15.43 5.58 1.39
CA ARG A 536 15.29 7.01 1.69
C ARG A 536 14.01 7.59 1.12
N SER A 537 13.72 7.28 -0.14
CA SER A 537 12.54 7.82 -0.83
C SER A 537 11.23 7.26 -0.26
N PHE A 538 11.20 5.99 0.15
CA PHE A 538 10.04 5.41 0.80
C PHE A 538 9.81 6.02 2.19
N PHE A 539 10.87 6.16 2.98
CA PHE A 539 10.80 6.73 4.32
C PHE A 539 10.32 8.19 4.29
N GLN A 540 10.88 9.04 3.43
CA GLN A 540 10.46 10.44 3.29
C GLN A 540 8.97 10.59 2.94
N ASP A 541 8.44 9.73 2.09
CA ASP A 541 7.01 9.73 1.77
C ASP A 541 6.18 9.19 2.95
N MET A 542 6.70 8.23 3.72
CA MET A 542 6.04 7.74 4.94
C MET A 542 5.92 8.84 5.99
N GLU A 543 7.00 9.60 6.24
CA GLU A 543 6.99 10.76 7.13
C GLU A 543 5.95 11.79 6.68
N ARG A 544 5.93 12.11 5.38
CA ARG A 544 4.95 13.05 4.80
C ARG A 544 3.52 12.57 5.01
N THR A 545 3.22 11.31 4.74
CA THR A 545 1.87 10.75 4.88
C THR A 545 1.44 10.68 6.35
N CYS A 546 2.38 10.45 7.28
CA CYS A 546 2.11 10.34 8.70
C CYS A 546 2.03 11.68 9.44
N LYS A 547 2.40 12.80 8.80
CA LYS A 547 2.54 14.12 9.46
C LYS A 547 1.32 14.58 10.27
N ASP A 548 0.11 14.29 9.79
CA ASP A 548 -1.14 14.73 10.42
C ASP A 548 -1.77 13.67 11.36
N HIS A 549 -1.13 12.53 11.59
CA HIS A 549 -1.67 11.45 12.42
C HIS A 549 -2.05 11.89 13.83
N PHE A 550 -1.18 12.66 14.48
CA PHE A 550 -1.40 13.13 15.85
C PHE A 550 -2.36 14.31 15.91
N ARG A 551 -2.56 15.01 14.78
CA ARG A 551 -3.56 16.07 14.69
C ARG A 551 -4.97 15.50 14.65
N ARG A 552 -5.23 14.42 13.91
CA ARG A 552 -6.59 13.89 13.73
C ARG A 552 -7.08 13.08 14.93
N ARG A 553 -8.39 13.12 15.20
CA ARG A 553 -9.04 12.22 16.18
C ARG A 553 -9.30 10.87 15.49
N CYS A 554 -8.73 9.80 16.03
CA CYS A 554 -8.74 8.47 15.39
C CYS A 554 -9.47 7.44 16.25
N TRP A 555 -10.49 6.80 15.70
CA TRP A 555 -11.31 5.79 16.36
C TRP A 555 -11.21 4.46 15.62
N GLY A 556 -10.95 3.39 16.37
CA GLY A 556 -10.95 2.03 15.83
C GLY A 556 -12.37 1.46 15.85
N ILE A 557 -12.90 1.06 14.69
CA ILE A 557 -14.25 0.51 14.55
C ILE A 557 -14.20 -0.82 13.80
N GLY A 558 -14.99 -1.79 14.26
CA GLY A 558 -15.15 -3.09 13.60
C GLY A 558 -14.38 -4.22 14.26
N LEU A 559 -14.70 -5.44 13.85
CA LEU A 559 -14.12 -6.68 14.39
C LEU A 559 -13.31 -7.40 13.31
N SER A 560 -12.29 -8.15 13.74
CA SER A 560 -11.43 -8.93 12.83
C SER A 560 -10.91 -8.08 11.66
N PHE A 561 -10.98 -8.57 10.43
CA PHE A 561 -10.58 -7.86 9.21
C PHE A 561 -11.61 -6.82 8.71
N GLY A 562 -12.73 -6.64 9.42
CA GLY A 562 -13.61 -5.48 9.25
C GLY A 562 -13.17 -4.26 10.09
N PHE A 563 -12.10 -4.41 10.87
CA PHE A 563 -11.50 -3.31 11.63
C PHE A 563 -10.93 -2.24 10.70
N ARG A 564 -11.25 -0.99 11.01
CA ARG A 564 -10.80 0.21 10.30
C ARG A 564 -10.63 1.36 11.28
N VAL A 565 -9.78 2.31 10.92
CA VAL A 565 -9.63 3.55 11.67
C VAL A 565 -10.38 4.66 10.97
N VAL A 566 -11.31 5.26 11.70
CA VAL A 566 -12.01 6.48 11.32
C VAL A 566 -11.20 7.66 11.83
N ALA A 567 -10.73 8.52 10.93
CA ALA A 567 -9.99 9.73 11.28
C ALA A 567 -10.83 10.98 10.98
N LEU A 568 -11.05 11.80 12.00
CA LEU A 568 -11.85 13.02 11.93
C LEU A 568 -10.97 14.23 12.24
N ASP A 569 -11.31 15.37 11.63
CA ASP A 569 -10.66 16.63 11.93
C ASP A 569 -10.92 17.04 13.39
N PRO A 570 -9.97 17.62 14.13
CA PRO A 570 -10.20 18.09 15.50
C PRO A 570 -11.32 19.11 15.65
N SER A 571 -11.56 19.89 14.60
CA SER A 571 -12.65 20.87 14.57
C SER A 571 -13.99 20.24 14.23
N PHE A 572 -14.03 18.95 13.88
CA PHE A 572 -15.25 18.19 13.66
C PHE A 572 -16.02 18.01 14.97
N ARG A 573 -17.16 18.68 15.07
CA ARG A 573 -17.93 18.77 16.31
C ARG A 573 -19.44 18.79 16.05
N LYS A 574 -20.21 18.39 17.05
CA LYS A 574 -21.67 18.49 16.98
C LYS A 574 -22.08 19.95 16.76
N LEU A 575 -23.04 20.17 15.86
CA LEU A 575 -23.57 21.51 15.62
C LEU A 575 -24.45 21.94 16.79
N SER A 576 -24.08 23.03 17.47
CA SER A 576 -24.95 23.67 18.47
C SER A 576 -26.04 24.47 17.76
N ILE A 577 -27.30 24.20 18.12
CA ILE A 577 -28.47 24.90 17.60
C ILE A 577 -28.40 26.39 17.96
N ASP A 578 -28.10 26.72 19.21
CA ASP A 578 -27.97 28.12 19.66
C ASP A 578 -26.92 28.89 18.86
N TYR A 579 -25.78 28.24 18.59
CA TYR A 579 -24.70 28.85 17.82
C TYR A 579 -25.11 29.17 16.38
N ILE A 580 -25.78 28.24 15.68
CA ILE A 580 -26.23 28.47 14.31
C ILE A 580 -27.39 29.46 14.26
N VAL A 581 -28.35 29.39 15.18
CA VAL A 581 -29.47 30.34 15.30
C VAL A 581 -28.93 31.76 15.54
N SER A 582 -27.94 31.92 16.42
CA SER A 582 -27.31 33.21 16.70
C SER A 582 -26.63 33.82 15.46
N ALA A 583 -25.90 33.01 14.68
CA ALA A 583 -25.28 33.46 13.43
C ALA A 583 -26.32 33.74 12.33
N TYR A 584 -27.35 32.90 12.27
CA TYR A 584 -28.48 33.06 11.37
C TYR A 584 -29.19 34.39 11.63
N SER A 585 -29.58 34.70 12.86
CA SER A 585 -30.29 35.94 13.20
C SER A 585 -29.51 37.22 12.85
N ARG A 586 -28.18 37.19 12.93
CA ARG A 586 -27.31 38.34 12.58
C ARG A 586 -27.05 38.52 11.07
N SER A 587 -27.27 37.50 10.25
CA SER A 587 -26.95 37.51 8.82
C SER A 587 -28.06 38.13 7.96
N ARG A 588 -27.68 38.64 6.79
CA ARG A 588 -28.56 39.38 5.88
C ARG A 588 -28.85 38.65 4.57
N ASN A 589 -27.94 37.81 4.10
CA ASN A 589 -28.06 37.04 2.86
C ASN A 589 -27.66 35.59 3.14
N ARG A 590 -28.66 34.72 3.30
CA ARG A 590 -28.45 33.34 3.78
C ARG A 590 -28.65 32.35 2.64
N ALA A 591 -27.69 31.47 2.43
CA ALA A 591 -27.82 30.33 1.55
C ALA A 591 -28.03 29.06 2.38
N ILE A 592 -29.11 28.32 2.12
CA ILE A 592 -29.46 27.09 2.82
C ILE A 592 -29.62 25.98 1.79
N LEU A 593 -28.73 25.00 1.81
CA LEU A 593 -28.66 23.89 0.87
C LEU A 593 -28.84 22.58 1.62
N LEU A 594 -29.91 21.87 1.32
CA LEU A 594 -30.29 20.64 2.03
C LEU A 594 -30.33 19.49 1.04
N ASP A 595 -29.61 18.40 1.32
CA ASP A 595 -29.96 17.14 0.70
C ASP A 595 -31.33 16.64 1.19
N TYR A 596 -31.95 15.75 0.40
CA TYR A 596 -33.25 15.18 0.74
C TYR A 596 -33.17 13.86 1.53
N ASP A 597 -32.54 12.82 0.96
CA ASP A 597 -32.59 11.46 1.50
C ASP A 597 -31.54 11.28 2.58
N GLY A 598 -31.86 10.67 3.72
CA GLY A 598 -30.94 10.58 4.85
C GLY A 598 -30.68 11.91 5.57
N THR A 599 -31.01 13.04 4.95
CA THR A 599 -30.87 14.38 5.53
C THR A 599 -32.17 14.91 6.15
N VAL A 600 -33.15 15.33 5.36
CA VAL A 600 -34.48 15.77 5.86
C VAL A 600 -35.52 14.63 5.85
N MET A 601 -35.20 13.51 5.22
CA MET A 601 -36.05 12.34 5.11
C MET A 601 -35.28 11.07 5.47
N PRO A 602 -35.60 10.35 6.57
CA PRO A 602 -34.82 9.19 6.98
C PRO A 602 -34.61 8.14 5.87
N GLN A 603 -33.37 7.66 5.73
CA GLN A 603 -33.01 6.75 4.65
C GLN A 603 -33.77 5.41 4.73
N THR A 604 -34.12 4.96 5.94
CA THR A 604 -34.83 3.71 6.22
C THR A 604 -36.36 3.79 6.01
N SER A 605 -36.92 4.97 5.78
CA SER A 605 -38.37 5.12 5.62
C SER A 605 -38.87 4.50 4.31
N ILE A 606 -39.96 3.73 4.40
CA ILE A 606 -40.66 3.14 3.25
C ILE A 606 -41.39 4.22 2.45
N ASN A 607 -42.06 5.16 3.13
CA ASN A 607 -42.67 6.31 2.49
C ASN A 607 -41.64 7.44 2.36
N LYS A 608 -41.30 7.80 1.12
CA LYS A 608 -40.30 8.83 0.80
C LYS A 608 -40.90 10.22 0.57
N THR A 609 -42.19 10.40 0.83
CA THR A 609 -42.87 11.70 0.76
C THR A 609 -42.56 12.50 2.03
N PRO A 610 -42.28 13.83 1.95
CA PRO A 610 -41.99 14.63 3.13
C PRO A 610 -43.23 14.73 4.04
N SER A 611 -43.01 14.81 5.35
CA SER A 611 -44.09 15.04 6.32
C SER A 611 -44.64 16.47 6.21
N GLN A 612 -45.85 16.71 6.73
CA GLN A 612 -46.42 18.06 6.77
C GLN A 612 -45.58 19.03 7.61
N GLU A 613 -44.94 18.53 8.66
CA GLU A 613 -43.97 19.25 9.48
C GLU A 613 -42.78 19.75 8.63
N VAL A 614 -42.13 18.87 7.86
CA VAL A 614 -41.03 19.24 6.96
C VAL A 614 -41.46 20.28 5.93
N ILE A 615 -42.67 20.13 5.37
CA ILE A 615 -43.24 21.10 4.42
C ILE A 615 -43.50 22.46 5.09
N SER A 616 -43.97 22.46 6.34
CA SER A 616 -44.21 23.68 7.12
C SER A 616 -42.90 24.42 7.40
N ILE A 617 -41.90 23.72 7.93
CA ILE A 617 -40.56 24.25 8.25
C ILE A 617 -39.91 24.86 7.00
N ILE A 618 -39.89 24.13 5.89
CA ILE A 618 -39.29 24.63 4.64
C ILE A 618 -40.06 25.84 4.10
N ASN A 619 -41.39 25.87 4.22
CA ASN A 619 -42.19 27.03 3.81
C ASN A 619 -41.87 28.27 4.65
N MET A 620 -41.75 28.12 5.97
CA MET A 620 -41.38 29.22 6.88
C MET A 620 -39.99 29.76 6.56
N LEU A 621 -39.00 28.88 6.38
CA LEU A 621 -37.65 29.27 5.94
C LEU A 621 -37.66 29.97 4.58
N CYS A 622 -38.43 29.47 3.61
CA CYS A 622 -38.57 30.13 2.30
C CYS A 622 -39.38 31.44 2.37
N GLY A 623 -40.11 31.67 3.47
CA GLY A 623 -40.89 32.87 3.75
C GLY A 623 -40.03 34.11 3.94
N ASP A 624 -38.92 33.96 4.68
CA ASP A 624 -37.95 35.02 4.94
C ASP A 624 -37.20 35.44 3.67
N VAL A 625 -37.28 36.73 3.35
CA VAL A 625 -36.66 37.34 2.16
C VAL A 625 -35.13 37.36 2.19
N LYS A 626 -34.53 37.14 3.37
CA LYS A 626 -33.07 36.99 3.54
C LYS A 626 -32.57 35.60 3.11
N ASN A 627 -33.46 34.61 3.00
CA ASN A 627 -33.10 33.23 2.72
C ASN A 627 -33.15 32.88 1.23
N ASN A 628 -32.18 32.07 0.82
CA ASN A 628 -32.16 31.36 -0.45
C ASN A 628 -32.07 29.86 -0.11
N VAL A 629 -33.22 29.20 -0.06
CA VAL A 629 -33.33 27.79 0.34
C VAL A 629 -33.40 26.90 -0.89
N PHE A 630 -32.58 25.85 -0.91
CA PHE A 630 -32.52 24.85 -1.97
C PHE A 630 -32.54 23.43 -1.40
N VAL A 631 -33.35 22.56 -2.01
CA VAL A 631 -33.18 21.11 -1.89
C VAL A 631 -32.30 20.64 -3.05
N VAL A 632 -31.18 19.98 -2.74
CA VAL A 632 -30.19 19.49 -3.69
C VAL A 632 -30.09 17.97 -3.57
N SER A 633 -30.75 17.23 -4.47
CA SER A 633 -30.97 15.79 -4.29
C SER A 633 -30.65 14.98 -5.56
N GLY A 634 -30.30 13.71 -5.35
CA GLY A 634 -30.20 12.71 -6.42
C GLY A 634 -31.54 12.28 -7.02
N ARG A 635 -32.68 12.62 -6.37
CA ARG A 635 -34.01 12.22 -6.84
C ARG A 635 -34.43 12.93 -8.13
N GLY A 636 -35.32 12.26 -8.87
CA GLY A 636 -35.90 12.75 -10.11
C GLY A 636 -36.72 14.03 -9.92
N ARG A 637 -36.68 14.90 -10.93
CA ARG A 637 -37.35 16.21 -10.95
C ARG A 637 -38.85 16.12 -10.63
N ASP A 638 -39.55 15.15 -11.20
CA ASP A 638 -41.01 15.06 -11.09
C ASP A 638 -41.47 14.74 -9.67
N SER A 639 -40.77 13.83 -8.98
CA SER A 639 -41.06 13.48 -7.59
C SER A 639 -40.86 14.66 -6.66
N LEU A 640 -39.68 15.31 -6.73
CA LEU A 640 -39.38 16.49 -5.91
C LEU A 640 -40.32 17.65 -6.21
N GLY A 641 -40.62 17.89 -7.49
CA GLY A 641 -41.55 18.92 -7.92
C GLY A 641 -42.97 18.71 -7.39
N LYS A 642 -43.45 17.46 -7.37
CA LYS A 642 -44.77 17.11 -6.82
C LYS A 642 -44.79 17.26 -5.29
N TRP A 643 -43.81 16.70 -4.60
CA TRP A 643 -43.75 16.69 -3.14
C TRP A 643 -43.61 18.09 -2.54
N PHE A 644 -42.75 18.93 -3.12
CA PHE A 644 -42.55 20.30 -2.68
C PHE A 644 -43.41 21.33 -3.44
N SER A 645 -44.48 20.89 -4.10
CA SER A 645 -45.44 21.81 -4.73
C SER A 645 -46.07 22.86 -3.79
N PRO A 646 -46.26 22.59 -2.48
CA PRO A 646 -46.68 23.63 -1.54
C PRO A 646 -45.61 24.72 -1.32
N CYS A 647 -44.33 24.40 -1.52
CA CYS A 647 -43.19 25.29 -1.27
C CYS A 647 -42.81 26.11 -2.51
N LYS A 648 -43.64 27.09 -2.88
CA LYS A 648 -43.48 27.86 -4.15
C LYS A 648 -42.18 28.65 -4.25
N LYS A 649 -41.59 29.04 -3.11
CA LYS A 649 -40.35 29.82 -3.03
C LYS A 649 -39.09 28.94 -2.86
N LEU A 650 -39.22 27.61 -2.86
CA LEU A 650 -38.10 26.68 -2.71
C LEU A 650 -37.38 26.47 -4.06
N GLY A 651 -36.06 26.61 -4.03
CA GLY A 651 -35.20 26.16 -5.13
C GLY A 651 -35.04 24.63 -5.12
N ILE A 652 -35.06 23.99 -6.29
CA ILE A 652 -34.87 22.54 -6.40
C ILE A 652 -33.77 22.25 -7.40
N ALA A 653 -32.75 21.52 -6.96
CA ALA A 653 -31.78 20.85 -7.80
C ALA A 653 -32.00 19.34 -7.73
N ALA A 654 -32.38 18.74 -8.85
CA ALA A 654 -32.73 17.33 -8.98
C ALA A 654 -31.64 16.58 -9.77
N GLU A 655 -31.63 15.24 -9.65
CA GLU A 655 -30.74 14.35 -10.40
C GLU A 655 -29.26 14.74 -10.26
N HIS A 656 -28.83 14.94 -9.01
CA HIS A 656 -27.46 15.36 -8.66
C HIS A 656 -27.04 16.68 -9.31
N GLY A 657 -28.00 17.56 -9.61
CA GLY A 657 -27.75 18.86 -10.20
C GLY A 657 -27.89 18.92 -11.72
N TYR A 658 -28.36 17.86 -12.39
CA TYR A 658 -28.67 17.95 -13.81
C TYR A 658 -29.79 18.96 -14.10
N PHE A 659 -30.82 19.00 -13.26
CA PHE A 659 -31.92 19.98 -13.36
C PHE A 659 -31.91 20.94 -12.19
N MET A 660 -32.05 22.24 -12.48
CA MET A 660 -32.20 23.26 -11.45
C MET A 660 -33.40 24.18 -11.73
N ARG A 661 -34.22 24.38 -10.69
CA ARG A 661 -35.30 25.36 -10.64
C ARG A 661 -34.98 26.40 -9.57
N VAL A 662 -34.87 27.66 -9.98
CA VAL A 662 -34.69 28.79 -9.07
C VAL A 662 -36.05 29.40 -8.76
N ALA A 663 -36.31 29.74 -7.50
CA ALA A 663 -37.58 30.32 -7.05
C ALA A 663 -37.95 31.67 -7.72
N ARG A 664 -36.94 32.40 -8.21
CA ARG A 664 -37.08 33.64 -9.00
C ARG A 664 -36.08 33.62 -10.16
N PRO A 665 -36.46 33.10 -11.35
CA PRO A 665 -35.59 33.14 -12.52
C PRO A 665 -35.41 34.61 -12.99
N PRO A 666 -34.26 34.97 -13.58
CA PRO A 666 -34.11 36.23 -14.31
C PRO A 666 -35.15 36.34 -15.44
N PRO A 667 -35.54 37.56 -15.86
CA PRO A 667 -36.40 37.72 -17.03
C PRO A 667 -35.78 37.02 -18.26
N GLY A 668 -36.53 36.15 -18.92
CA GLY A 668 -36.09 35.45 -20.14
C GLY A 668 -35.49 34.04 -19.94
N VAL A 669 -35.33 33.56 -18.71
CA VAL A 669 -34.88 32.18 -18.43
C VAL A 669 -36.07 31.31 -18.04
N GLY A 670 -36.27 30.18 -18.73
CA GLY A 670 -37.31 29.21 -18.39
C GLY A 670 -37.17 28.67 -16.97
N PRO A 671 -38.25 28.14 -16.35
CA PRO A 671 -38.25 27.75 -14.93
C PRO A 671 -37.29 26.61 -14.59
N THR A 672 -36.77 25.88 -15.58
CA THR A 672 -35.80 24.79 -15.40
C THR A 672 -34.73 24.85 -16.46
N THR A 673 -33.46 24.86 -16.06
CA THR A 673 -32.30 24.84 -16.96
C THR A 673 -31.46 23.58 -16.71
N PRO A 674 -31.08 22.83 -17.77
CA PRO A 674 -30.07 21.79 -17.65
C PRO A 674 -28.72 22.42 -17.31
N LEU A 675 -28.06 21.93 -16.27
CA LEU A 675 -26.69 22.34 -15.97
C LEU A 675 -25.74 21.46 -16.80
N GLY A 676 -24.82 22.06 -17.56
CA GLY A 676 -23.81 21.37 -18.38
C GLY A 676 -22.72 20.63 -17.57
N GLY A 677 -23.12 19.91 -16.53
CA GLY A 677 -22.29 19.14 -15.60
C GLY A 677 -23.15 18.57 -14.46
N VAL A 678 -22.79 17.40 -13.91
CA VAL A 678 -23.58 16.68 -12.88
C VAL A 678 -22.75 16.58 -11.60
N SER A 679 -22.97 17.47 -10.63
CA SER A 679 -22.56 17.29 -9.23
C SER A 679 -23.32 18.25 -8.31
N LYS A 680 -23.55 17.84 -7.06
CA LYS A 680 -24.13 18.71 -6.03
C LYS A 680 -23.21 19.91 -5.72
N GLY A 681 -21.89 19.73 -5.82
CA GLY A 681 -20.92 20.82 -5.67
C GLY A 681 -21.09 21.94 -6.71
N LEU A 682 -21.31 21.58 -7.98
CA LEU A 682 -21.55 22.57 -9.06
C LEU A 682 -22.86 23.36 -8.85
N VAL A 683 -23.87 22.71 -8.28
CA VAL A 683 -25.13 23.37 -7.89
C VAL A 683 -24.86 24.46 -6.84
N ALA A 684 -24.12 24.11 -5.78
CA ALA A 684 -23.77 25.06 -4.74
C ALA A 684 -22.93 26.23 -5.27
N GLU A 685 -21.92 25.97 -6.11
CA GLU A 685 -21.13 27.01 -6.78
C GLU A 685 -22.01 27.99 -7.56
N LYS A 686 -22.94 27.48 -8.38
CA LYS A 686 -23.85 28.31 -9.17
C LYS A 686 -24.79 29.14 -8.30
N ILE A 687 -25.26 28.61 -7.18
CA ILE A 687 -26.09 29.38 -6.23
C ILE A 687 -25.28 30.53 -5.66
N PHE A 688 -24.06 30.27 -5.17
CA PHE A 688 -23.21 31.30 -4.59
C PHE A 688 -22.84 32.38 -5.62
N THR A 689 -22.47 31.98 -6.83
CA THR A 689 -22.16 32.91 -7.94
C THR A 689 -23.38 33.75 -8.32
N ALA A 690 -24.55 33.15 -8.49
CA ALA A 690 -25.77 33.90 -8.82
C ALA A 690 -26.19 34.87 -7.70
N MET A 691 -25.93 34.54 -6.43
CA MET A 691 -26.15 35.45 -5.30
C MET A 691 -25.17 36.63 -5.34
N ALA A 692 -23.90 36.38 -5.62
CA ALA A 692 -22.87 37.41 -5.75
C ALA A 692 -23.15 38.37 -6.92
N GLU A 693 -23.51 37.84 -8.10
CA GLU A 693 -23.87 38.63 -9.29
C GLU A 693 -25.07 39.56 -9.06
N ARG A 694 -26.00 39.17 -8.17
CA ARG A 694 -27.17 39.97 -7.78
C ARG A 694 -26.86 41.00 -6.68
N GLY A 695 -25.60 41.17 -6.29
CA GLY A 695 -25.19 42.06 -5.19
C GLY A 695 -25.64 41.59 -3.82
N LYS A 696 -26.01 40.30 -3.67
CA LYS A 696 -26.48 39.68 -2.43
C LYS A 696 -25.58 38.51 -2.04
N GLN A 697 -24.28 38.75 -2.02
CA GLN A 697 -23.29 37.75 -1.60
C GLN A 697 -23.66 37.16 -0.24
N ALA A 698 -23.57 35.84 -0.11
CA ALA A 698 -24.00 35.15 1.10
C ALA A 698 -23.04 35.41 2.27
N ASP A 699 -23.56 35.94 3.38
CA ASP A 699 -22.85 36.12 4.65
C ASP A 699 -23.12 34.99 5.65
N PHE A 700 -24.06 34.10 5.32
CA PHE A 700 -24.35 32.85 6.01
C PHE A 700 -24.57 31.71 5.01
N VAL A 701 -23.94 30.56 5.25
CA VAL A 701 -24.11 29.34 4.45
C VAL A 701 -24.37 28.15 5.36
N LEU A 702 -25.51 27.48 5.17
CA LEU A 702 -25.83 26.18 5.76
C LEU A 702 -25.90 25.14 4.64
N CYS A 703 -25.05 24.12 4.71
CA CYS A 703 -25.09 22.97 3.80
C CYS A 703 -25.22 21.70 4.63
N ILE A 704 -26.25 20.88 4.38
CA ILE A 704 -26.45 19.62 5.11
C ILE A 704 -26.59 18.48 4.12
N GLY A 705 -25.89 17.38 4.41
CA GLY A 705 -25.94 16.16 3.61
C GLY A 705 -25.56 14.91 4.41
N ASP A 706 -25.84 13.74 3.88
CA ASP A 706 -25.58 12.47 4.53
C ASP A 706 -24.69 11.55 3.67
N ASP A 707 -24.48 11.80 2.39
CA ASP A 707 -23.81 10.83 1.53
C ASP A 707 -22.55 11.38 0.87
N ARG A 708 -21.88 10.50 0.11
CA ARG A 708 -20.64 10.84 -0.58
C ARG A 708 -20.80 11.97 -1.59
N SER A 709 -21.99 12.12 -2.18
CA SER A 709 -22.26 13.17 -3.17
C SER A 709 -22.38 14.56 -2.54
N ASP A 710 -22.70 14.64 -1.24
CA ASP A 710 -22.78 15.89 -0.48
C ASP A 710 -21.41 16.46 -0.12
N GLU A 711 -20.40 15.61 -0.04
CA GLU A 711 -19.00 16.00 0.20
C GLU A 711 -18.47 17.01 -0.83
N ASP A 712 -19.03 17.01 -2.03
CA ASP A 712 -18.70 17.97 -3.09
C ASP A 712 -19.29 19.36 -2.76
N MET A 713 -20.44 19.43 -2.08
CA MET A 713 -20.99 20.69 -1.55
C MET A 713 -20.15 21.25 -0.41
N PHE A 714 -19.56 20.39 0.42
CA PHE A 714 -18.71 20.86 1.52
C PHE A 714 -17.37 21.40 1.01
N GLU A 715 -16.75 20.72 0.02
CA GLU A 715 -15.48 21.14 -0.57
C GLU A 715 -15.60 22.50 -1.29
N ILE A 716 -16.67 22.69 -2.06
CA ILE A 716 -16.81 23.88 -2.90
C ILE A 716 -16.98 25.18 -2.09
N ILE A 717 -17.47 25.10 -0.85
CA ILE A 717 -17.59 26.28 0.02
C ILE A 717 -16.21 26.89 0.29
N GLY A 718 -15.20 26.05 0.58
CA GLY A 718 -13.83 26.51 0.79
C GLY A 718 -13.23 27.16 -0.47
N ASN A 719 -13.50 26.58 -1.64
CA ASN A 719 -13.08 27.14 -2.92
C ASN A 719 -13.77 28.49 -3.22
N ALA A 720 -15.06 28.60 -2.92
CA ALA A 720 -15.85 29.81 -3.14
C ALA A 720 -15.38 30.98 -2.26
N ILE A 721 -14.92 30.70 -1.03
CA ILE A 721 -14.28 31.71 -0.18
C ILE A 721 -12.95 32.17 -0.80
N ASN A 722 -12.12 31.22 -1.24
CA ASN A 722 -10.81 31.52 -1.82
C ASN A 722 -10.89 32.29 -3.15
N SER A 723 -11.94 32.05 -3.95
CA SER A 723 -12.19 32.74 -5.21
C SER A 723 -12.93 34.08 -5.05
N GLY A 724 -13.31 34.46 -3.81
CA GLY A 724 -14.04 35.68 -3.51
C GLY A 724 -15.53 35.66 -3.89
N VAL A 725 -16.06 34.50 -4.29
CA VAL A 725 -17.50 34.29 -4.55
C VAL A 725 -18.29 34.32 -3.24
N LEU A 726 -17.71 33.80 -2.16
CA LEU A 726 -18.14 34.04 -0.78
C LEU A 726 -17.14 34.98 -0.10
N SER A 727 -17.62 35.77 0.86
CA SER A 727 -16.75 36.63 1.64
C SER A 727 -15.95 35.80 2.65
N SER A 728 -14.74 36.27 3.02
CA SER A 728 -13.91 35.60 4.03
C SER A 728 -14.51 35.61 5.43
N ASN A 729 -15.47 36.49 5.69
CA ASN A 729 -16.22 36.56 6.96
C ASN A 729 -17.56 35.81 6.94
N THR A 730 -17.88 35.08 5.87
CA THR A 730 -19.12 34.29 5.77
C THR A 730 -19.17 33.24 6.88
N SER A 731 -20.28 33.20 7.62
CA SER A 731 -20.51 32.16 8.64
C SER A 731 -20.90 30.85 7.95
N VAL A 732 -20.00 29.87 7.95
CA VAL A 732 -20.19 28.58 7.26
C VAL A 732 -20.53 27.45 8.24
N PHE A 733 -21.64 26.78 7.92
CA PHE A 733 -22.17 25.61 8.61
C PHE A 733 -22.34 24.46 7.61
N ALA A 734 -21.21 23.85 7.22
CA ALA A 734 -21.22 22.58 6.49
C ALA A 734 -21.37 21.44 7.50
N CYS A 735 -22.45 20.65 7.37
CA CYS A 735 -22.86 19.65 8.35
C CYS A 735 -23.14 18.30 7.68
N THR A 736 -22.56 17.23 8.20
CA THR A 736 -22.92 15.86 7.80
C THR A 736 -23.93 15.25 8.78
N VAL A 737 -24.81 14.36 8.32
CA VAL A 737 -25.71 13.61 9.19
C VAL A 737 -25.06 12.31 9.64
N GLY A 738 -24.93 12.13 10.95
CA GLY A 738 -24.22 11.03 11.61
C GLY A 738 -22.73 11.31 11.80
N GLN A 739 -22.13 10.62 12.78
CA GLN A 739 -20.71 10.73 13.09
C GLN A 739 -19.87 9.88 12.13
N LYS A 740 -19.50 10.46 10.99
CA LYS A 740 -18.72 9.79 9.95
C LYS A 740 -17.67 10.70 9.32
N PRO A 741 -16.65 10.12 8.65
CA PRO A 741 -15.71 10.88 7.85
C PRO A 741 -16.43 11.82 6.89
N SER A 742 -16.11 13.10 6.99
CA SER A 742 -16.68 14.14 6.15
C SER A 742 -15.73 15.33 6.05
N LYS A 743 -15.81 16.06 4.95
CA LYS A 743 -15.23 17.40 4.78
C LYS A 743 -16.06 18.47 5.50
N ALA A 744 -17.26 18.14 5.96
CA ALA A 744 -18.06 19.00 6.82
C ALA A 744 -17.32 19.28 8.13
N LYS A 745 -17.50 20.50 8.64
CA LYS A 745 -16.96 20.90 9.95
C LYS A 745 -17.84 20.44 11.10
N TYR A 746 -19.12 20.22 10.84
CA TYR A 746 -20.09 19.86 11.86
C TYR A 746 -20.78 18.53 11.56
N TYR A 747 -21.37 17.93 12.60
CA TYR A 747 -22.34 16.86 12.44
C TYR A 747 -23.61 17.08 13.28
N LEU A 748 -24.69 16.46 12.85
CA LEU A 748 -25.91 16.22 13.62
C LEU A 748 -26.10 14.70 13.69
N ASP A 749 -26.60 14.16 14.80
CA ASP A 749 -26.55 12.70 15.02
C ASP A 749 -27.44 11.92 14.05
N ASP A 750 -28.59 12.47 13.68
CA ASP A 750 -29.56 11.85 12.78
C ASP A 750 -30.49 12.88 12.10
N THR A 751 -31.41 12.38 11.29
CA THR A 751 -32.43 13.20 10.61
C THR A 751 -33.32 13.97 11.60
N THR A 752 -33.61 13.43 12.78
CA THR A 752 -34.46 14.11 13.77
C THR A 752 -33.79 15.37 14.28
N GLU A 753 -32.49 15.33 14.58
CA GLU A 753 -31.74 16.54 14.96
C GLU A 753 -31.66 17.57 13.83
N VAL A 754 -31.61 17.12 12.57
CA VAL A 754 -31.71 18.03 11.41
C VAL A 754 -33.04 18.77 11.41
N ILE A 755 -34.16 18.08 11.64
CA ILE A 755 -35.49 18.69 11.68
C ILE A 755 -35.61 19.69 12.83
N ILE A 756 -35.17 19.33 14.04
CA ILE A 756 -35.21 20.23 15.21
C ILE A 756 -34.39 21.50 14.96
N MET A 757 -33.20 21.38 14.37
CA MET A 757 -32.37 22.53 14.05
C MET A 757 -33.01 23.42 12.98
N LEU A 758 -33.60 22.82 11.93
CA LEU A 758 -34.31 23.58 10.89
C LEU A 758 -35.56 24.28 11.44
N GLU A 759 -36.28 23.66 12.37
CA GLU A 759 -37.42 24.25 13.07
C GLU A 759 -37.00 25.49 13.87
N ALA A 760 -35.93 25.41 14.66
CA ALA A 760 -35.40 26.57 15.39
C ALA A 760 -34.97 27.73 14.46
N LEU A 761 -34.41 27.43 13.29
CA LEU A 761 -34.13 28.45 12.27
C LEU A 761 -35.41 29.04 11.66
N ALA A 762 -36.43 28.22 11.46
CA ALA A 762 -37.72 28.64 10.93
C ALA A 762 -38.45 29.57 11.91
N GLU A 763 -38.44 29.26 13.20
CA GLU A 763 -38.97 30.12 14.26
C GLU A 763 -38.23 31.46 14.33
N ALA A 764 -36.89 31.44 14.24
CA ALA A 764 -36.08 32.66 14.18
C ALA A 764 -36.31 33.51 12.90
N SER A 765 -37.02 32.97 11.92
CA SER A 765 -37.39 33.68 10.68
C SER A 765 -38.71 34.45 10.80
N ASP A 766 -39.51 34.18 11.83
CA ASP A 766 -40.81 34.81 12.07
C ASP A 766 -40.68 35.92 13.15
N PRO A 767 -40.78 37.22 12.79
CA PRO A 767 -40.64 38.30 13.77
C PRO A 767 -41.86 38.47 14.68
N THR A 768 -42.95 37.71 14.49
CA THR A 768 -44.22 37.95 15.20
C THR A 768 -44.30 37.39 16.62
N SER A 769 -43.30 36.63 17.09
CA SER A 769 -43.32 35.96 18.41
C SER A 769 -42.64 36.72 19.55
N SER A 770 -42.04 37.89 19.31
CA SER A 770 -41.21 38.59 20.32
C SER A 770 -41.82 39.88 20.91
N SER A 771 -43.10 40.18 20.69
CA SER A 771 -43.72 41.46 21.09
C SER A 771 -44.91 41.36 22.05
N SER A 772 -44.98 40.35 22.93
CA SER A 772 -46.14 40.17 23.82
C SER A 772 -45.90 40.30 25.33
N ASP A 773 -44.75 40.82 25.80
CA ASP A 773 -44.44 40.88 27.25
C ASP A 773 -44.03 42.27 27.79
N GLU A 774 -44.40 43.38 27.14
CA GLU A 774 -44.25 44.71 27.75
C GLU A 774 -45.47 45.61 27.51
N SER A 775 -46.56 45.38 28.25
CA SER A 775 -47.49 46.46 28.62
C SER A 775 -48.45 46.06 29.75
N GLU A 776 -47.94 46.01 30.99
CA GLU A 776 -48.77 46.28 32.18
C GLU A 776 -47.88 46.66 33.38
N SER A 777 -47.63 47.96 33.56
CA SER A 777 -47.56 48.61 34.88
C SER A 777 -47.37 50.14 34.76
N SER A 778 -48.46 50.86 35.07
CA SER A 778 -48.52 52.07 35.91
C SER A 778 -48.04 53.43 35.36
N PRO A 779 -48.57 54.56 35.88
CA PRO A 779 -49.36 54.73 37.12
C PRO A 779 -50.87 54.89 36.96
#